data_AF-A0A016SJR5-F1
#
_entry.id   AF-A0A016SJR5-F1
#
_cell.length_a   1.000
_cell.length_b   1.000
_cell.length_c   1.000
_cell.angle_alpha   90.00
_cell.angle_beta   90.00
_cell.angle_gamma   90.00
#
_symmetry.space_group_name_H-M   'P 1'
#
loop_
_entity.id
_entity.type
_entity.pdbx_description
1 polymer ?
#
loop_
_entity_poly.entity_id
_entity_poly.type
_entity_poly.pdbx_seq_one_letter_code
_entity_poly.pdbx_strand_id
1 'polypeptide(L)'
;MQPHIVNEHVEDAKTGELNGCQLRFELPRSQQERFPGLFAHLEDKKQSLRIESFGLSVNALEEAYLKVMRMGEVPSREADEDVFQDNSVLELQEGFFARIIQQLQYIWLKRIIEISHNISLIVNQILLPIALAILVGWTMRKKSVNIAKHHLEHHNVPDISLNRIKSGRVVVLDPSHNTEKRRLLEKVMKKYPHIQITHHRSSKWAEHWPKEFPWAVLGVIIRSQGAIANGSEAYYWLLPSYLYYKEQTLFHLISDVEYAAGKLQMHVSFTRMIADTASMTLMVLSPFLVFIAAVLMNSSFIPSLIEERVFHFKHQQFLAGLSPLLFWVATIIWDSGVIVVVAGIITLVMKIFKLAVTRMFMPLICAYCVAMLPMVYVLSLLIDTPGVAKSVSILYQIGSAALGFVMLFQGGKKKFTHAFPSFAVVMSFMKELFSTNIPKLSVTERETYESLLLHGVIFVVVLIVHELHFEKLLLKTVCKKTYIERSEVPDGADIIEERERVENNISDFALAVQDLTKYHGVTCAVKKTTYGIKEKDCFGLVGASGAGKTSTFDVITGLRSANSGTVFIGDEFVNRTQGIGYCPQFDAMLPRLSCRQNMMVIAALNGYKYPKKVVDEMLRFLDLTEHSSKAFSRCSGGQRRRVGIGVALMNPSKLAILDEPTAGIDPKTRHQIWSLLKKMRASGKAIVLSSHSMEECEALCSRIGILVRGRLVAIGASQTLKTRHADNFFLHMSMTSVTHKDLVVSTVLTTFPSGNLMTRREDALTLKFKIRQRKEDKVSTLYEKAQKMASSLPLKEFMLIQASLEDVLEILNEQYSGKAL
;
A
#
# COMPACT_ATOMS: atom_id res chain seq x y z
N MET A 1 32.57 6.78 -37.75
CA MET A 1 34.02 6.54 -37.69
C MET A 1 34.27 5.14 -38.23
N GLN A 2 35.11 4.95 -39.26
CA GLN A 2 35.43 3.61 -39.73
C GLN A 2 36.42 2.96 -38.74
N PRO A 3 36.15 1.75 -38.22
CA PRO A 3 37.07 1.03 -37.31
C PRO A 3 38.50 0.88 -37.86
N HIS A 4 38.63 0.97 -39.18
CA HIS A 4 39.88 0.86 -39.92
C HIS A 4 40.97 1.84 -39.47
N ILE A 5 40.63 3.07 -39.06
CA ILE A 5 41.63 4.10 -38.69
C ILE A 5 42.44 3.70 -37.44
N VAL A 6 41.78 3.03 -36.47
CA VAL A 6 42.45 2.57 -35.25
C VAL A 6 43.36 1.38 -35.58
N ASN A 7 42.85 0.44 -36.38
CA ASN A 7 43.61 -0.74 -36.80
C ASN A 7 44.79 -0.42 -37.73
N GLU A 8 44.75 0.70 -38.47
CA GLU A 8 45.88 1.21 -39.26
C GLU A 8 47.08 1.62 -38.40
N HIS A 9 46.82 2.15 -37.20
CA HIS A 9 47.89 2.62 -36.31
C HIS A 9 48.29 1.57 -35.27
N VAL A 10 47.33 0.81 -34.75
CA VAL A 10 47.55 -0.21 -33.72
C VAL A 10 47.03 -1.55 -34.25
N GLU A 11 47.95 -2.45 -34.58
CA GLU A 11 47.62 -3.81 -35.01
C GLU A 11 46.92 -4.56 -33.85
N ASP A 12 46.02 -5.49 -34.15
CA ASP A 12 45.25 -6.25 -33.15
C ASP A 12 44.37 -5.44 -32.19
N ALA A 13 44.14 -4.14 -32.46
CA ALA A 13 43.14 -3.36 -31.74
C ALA A 13 41.75 -4.00 -31.92
N LYS A 14 41.11 -4.38 -30.81
CA LYS A 14 39.76 -4.96 -30.86
C LYS A 14 38.74 -3.85 -30.79
N THR A 15 37.82 -3.85 -31.74
CA THR A 15 36.65 -2.97 -31.66
C THR A 15 35.78 -3.45 -30.50
N GLY A 16 35.61 -2.58 -29.50
CA GLY A 16 34.74 -2.81 -28.35
C GLY A 16 33.30 -2.45 -28.66
N GLU A 17 32.47 -2.44 -27.62
CA GLU A 17 31.04 -2.18 -27.74
C GLU A 17 30.71 -0.71 -28.03
N LEU A 18 29.67 -0.50 -28.85
CA LEU A 18 29.07 0.82 -29.10
C LEU A 18 28.05 1.14 -27.98
N ASN A 19 28.27 2.25 -27.28
CA ASN A 19 27.37 2.76 -26.24
C ASN A 19 26.84 4.14 -26.62
N GLY A 20 25.66 4.16 -27.24
CA GLY A 20 25.07 5.40 -27.75
C GLY A 20 25.99 6.05 -28.78
N CYS A 21 26.53 7.22 -28.47
CA CYS A 21 27.47 7.95 -29.33
C CYS A 21 28.96 7.66 -29.03
N GLN A 22 29.27 6.73 -28.12
CA GLN A 22 30.64 6.36 -27.77
C GLN A 22 31.03 5.02 -28.37
N LEU A 23 32.21 4.98 -28.99
CA LEU A 23 32.82 3.76 -29.50
C LEU A 23 34.09 3.47 -28.70
N ARG A 24 34.24 2.24 -28.20
CA ARG A 24 35.43 1.81 -27.44
C ARG A 24 36.32 0.91 -28.30
N PHE A 25 37.62 0.99 -28.05
CA PHE A 25 38.60 0.08 -28.61
C PHE A 25 39.47 -0.47 -27.48
N GLU A 26 39.72 -1.78 -27.48
CA GLU A 26 40.76 -2.37 -26.64
C GLU A 26 42.08 -2.29 -27.39
N LEU A 27 43.04 -1.53 -26.85
CA LEU A 27 44.37 -1.37 -27.43
C LEU A 27 45.36 -2.29 -26.72
N PRO A 28 46.13 -3.13 -27.45
CA PRO A 28 47.14 -3.98 -26.85
C PRO A 28 48.28 -3.15 -26.26
N ARG A 29 48.64 -3.45 -25.01
CA ARG A 29 49.71 -2.77 -24.30
C ARG A 29 51.09 -2.92 -24.97
N SER A 30 51.33 -4.04 -25.67
CA SER A 30 52.57 -4.29 -26.41
C SER A 30 52.86 -3.25 -27.49
N GLN A 31 51.84 -2.51 -27.95
CA GLN A 31 51.97 -1.49 -29.00
C GLN A 31 51.77 -0.07 -28.46
N GLN A 32 52.00 0.15 -27.16
CA GLN A 32 51.89 1.48 -26.53
C GLN A 32 52.75 2.55 -27.23
N GLU A 33 53.84 2.16 -27.90
CA GLU A 33 54.69 3.07 -28.67
C GLU A 33 54.00 3.71 -29.88
N ARG A 34 52.92 3.10 -30.38
CA ARG A 34 52.16 3.59 -31.54
C ARG A 34 51.02 4.54 -31.15
N PHE A 35 50.71 4.67 -29.85
CA PHE A 35 49.59 5.48 -29.35
C PHE A 35 49.71 6.98 -29.69
N PRO A 36 50.88 7.65 -29.58
CA PRO A 36 50.99 9.06 -29.92
C PRO A 36 50.62 9.36 -31.38
N GLY A 37 51.02 8.48 -32.31
CA GLY A 37 50.69 8.60 -33.73
C GLY A 37 49.19 8.49 -33.99
N LEU A 38 48.52 7.52 -33.33
CA LEU A 38 47.07 7.40 -33.36
C LEU A 38 46.39 8.67 -32.85
N PHE A 39 46.80 9.17 -31.67
CA PHE A 39 46.19 10.38 -31.10
C PHE A 39 46.42 11.62 -31.95
N ALA A 40 47.60 11.79 -32.55
CA ALA A 40 47.87 12.89 -33.47
C ALA A 40 46.93 12.84 -34.69
N HIS A 41 46.71 11.65 -35.26
CA HIS A 41 45.77 11.48 -36.38
C HIS A 41 44.33 11.82 -35.98
N LEU A 42 43.90 11.39 -34.79
CA LEU A 42 42.55 11.67 -34.28
C LEU A 42 42.34 13.16 -33.99
N GLU A 43 43.36 13.85 -33.49
CA GLU A 43 43.34 15.30 -33.25
C GLU A 43 43.27 16.09 -34.56
N ASP A 44 44.12 15.76 -35.52
CA ASP A 44 44.20 16.50 -36.79
C ASP A 44 42.94 16.29 -37.66
N LYS A 45 42.35 15.09 -37.64
CA LYS A 45 41.12 14.77 -38.40
C LYS A 45 39.81 14.92 -37.60
N LYS A 46 39.85 15.51 -36.40
CA LYS A 46 38.71 15.59 -35.46
C LYS A 46 37.40 16.09 -36.10
N GLN A 47 37.47 17.19 -36.87
CA GLN A 47 36.30 17.77 -37.54
C GLN A 47 35.76 16.88 -38.66
N SER A 48 36.65 16.33 -39.50
CA SER A 48 36.27 15.45 -40.61
C SER A 48 35.64 14.15 -40.14
N LEU A 49 36.10 13.63 -38.99
CA LEU A 49 35.59 12.40 -38.37
C LEU A 49 34.37 12.64 -37.45
N ARG A 50 33.98 13.91 -37.23
CA ARG A 50 32.89 14.33 -36.33
C ARG A 50 33.04 13.79 -34.90
N ILE A 51 34.26 13.83 -34.36
CA ILE A 51 34.57 13.37 -33.00
C ILE A 51 34.52 14.57 -32.04
N GLU A 52 33.68 14.51 -31.01
CA GLU A 52 33.62 15.57 -30.00
C GLU A 52 34.83 15.49 -29.04
N SER A 53 35.15 14.30 -28.55
CA SER A 53 36.24 14.03 -27.61
C SER A 53 36.72 12.58 -27.74
N PHE A 54 37.97 12.33 -27.35
CA PHE A 54 38.56 10.99 -27.22
C PHE A 54 39.43 10.96 -25.96
N GLY A 55 39.72 9.77 -25.46
CA GLY A 55 40.55 9.58 -24.27
C GLY A 55 41.03 8.15 -24.16
N LEU A 56 41.99 7.93 -23.25
CA LEU A 56 42.52 6.63 -22.91
C LEU A 56 42.22 6.35 -21.44
N SER A 57 41.62 5.19 -21.19
CA SER A 57 41.37 4.65 -19.85
C SER A 57 41.94 3.23 -19.76
N VAL A 58 42.19 2.78 -18.54
CA VAL A 58 42.58 1.39 -18.26
C VAL A 58 41.33 0.58 -18.02
N ASN A 59 41.34 -0.69 -18.42
CA ASN A 59 40.29 -1.62 -18.04
C ASN A 59 40.18 -1.70 -16.51
N ALA A 60 38.96 -1.71 -16.00
CA ALA A 60 38.72 -1.82 -14.57
C ALA A 60 39.26 -3.16 -14.03
N LEU A 61 39.68 -3.19 -12.76
CA LEU A 61 40.09 -4.42 -12.09
C LEU A 61 38.98 -5.48 -12.12
N GLU A 62 37.72 -5.05 -12.03
CA GLU A 62 36.55 -5.92 -12.14
C GLU A 62 36.45 -6.57 -13.54
N GLU A 63 36.74 -5.83 -14.60
CA GLU A 63 36.76 -6.35 -15.98
C GLU A 63 37.90 -7.35 -16.20
N ALA A 64 39.08 -7.07 -15.64
CA ALA A 64 40.19 -8.01 -15.64
C ALA A 64 39.86 -9.30 -14.86
N TYR A 65 39.23 -9.17 -13.68
CA TYR A 65 38.77 -10.28 -12.86
C TYR A 65 37.75 -11.15 -13.62
N LEU A 66 36.77 -10.54 -14.28
CA LEU A 66 35.78 -11.26 -15.08
C LEU A 66 36.40 -11.95 -16.28
N LYS A 67 37.40 -11.34 -16.93
CA LYS A 67 38.13 -11.96 -18.04
C LYS A 67 38.86 -13.22 -17.59
N VAL A 68 39.48 -13.19 -16.39
CA VAL A 68 40.10 -14.37 -15.77
C VAL A 68 39.05 -15.43 -15.41
N MET A 69 37.90 -15.02 -14.87
CA MET A 69 36.81 -15.96 -14.54
C MET A 69 36.25 -16.65 -15.80
N ARG A 70 36.09 -15.92 -16.91
CA ARG A 70 35.64 -16.47 -18.20
C ARG A 70 36.65 -17.45 -18.82
N MET A 71 37.95 -17.33 -18.53
CA MET A 71 38.94 -18.30 -18.99
C MET A 71 38.77 -19.69 -18.36
N GLY A 72 38.02 -19.80 -17.25
CA GLY A 72 37.69 -21.08 -16.60
C GLY A 72 36.29 -21.64 -16.89
N GLU A 73 35.42 -20.88 -17.57
CA GLU A 73 34.06 -21.30 -17.92
C GLU A 73 33.99 -21.70 -19.41
N VAL A 74 33.37 -22.84 -19.72
CA VAL A 74 32.97 -23.18 -21.10
C VAL A 74 32.06 -22.04 -21.58
N PRO A 75 32.22 -21.50 -22.81
CA PRO A 75 31.33 -20.47 -23.31
C PRO A 75 29.89 -20.98 -23.27
N SER A 76 29.15 -20.57 -22.24
CA SER A 76 27.70 -20.64 -22.28
C SER A 76 27.29 -19.83 -23.50
N ARG A 77 26.43 -20.40 -24.35
CA ARG A 77 25.91 -19.72 -25.54
C ARG A 77 25.48 -18.32 -25.09
N GLU A 78 26.27 -17.30 -25.44
CA GLU A 78 25.82 -15.92 -25.40
C GLU A 78 24.69 -15.90 -26.43
N ALA A 79 23.49 -16.14 -25.91
CA ALA A 79 22.32 -16.23 -26.73
C ALA A 79 22.09 -14.80 -27.21
N ASP A 80 22.43 -14.56 -28.48
CA ASP A 80 21.76 -13.59 -29.36
C ASP A 80 20.27 -13.92 -29.51
N GLU A 81 19.65 -14.44 -28.45
CA GLU A 81 18.22 -14.56 -28.32
C GLU A 81 17.71 -13.16 -27.95
N ASP A 82 16.90 -12.63 -28.86
CA ASP A 82 16.03 -11.50 -28.60
C ASP A 82 15.28 -11.70 -27.28
N VAL A 83 15.08 -10.61 -26.53
CA VAL A 83 14.44 -10.65 -25.19
C VAL A 83 13.03 -11.24 -25.25
N PHE A 84 12.41 -11.29 -26.42
CA PHE A 84 11.14 -11.98 -26.65
C PHE A 84 11.23 -12.68 -28.01
N GLN A 85 11.45 -14.00 -28.01
CA GLN A 85 11.52 -14.80 -29.24
C GLN A 85 10.20 -14.82 -30.02
N ASP A 86 9.08 -14.58 -29.32
CA ASP A 86 7.73 -14.57 -29.88
C ASP A 86 7.01 -13.26 -29.49
N ASN A 87 6.97 -12.30 -30.40
CA ASN A 87 6.30 -11.01 -30.18
C ASN A 87 4.80 -11.15 -29.90
N SER A 88 4.16 -12.28 -30.24
CA SER A 88 2.75 -12.52 -29.88
C SER A 88 2.54 -12.63 -28.37
N VAL A 89 3.59 -12.93 -27.61
CA VAL A 89 3.55 -13.01 -26.13
C VAL A 89 3.36 -11.64 -25.50
N LEU A 90 3.84 -10.57 -26.17
CA LEU A 90 3.72 -9.18 -25.74
C LEU A 90 2.38 -8.52 -26.14
N GLU A 91 1.44 -9.27 -26.71
CA GLU A 91 0.11 -8.76 -27.05
C GLU A 91 -0.58 -8.13 -25.84
N LEU A 92 -0.92 -6.86 -25.98
CA LEU A 92 -1.75 -6.14 -25.01
C LEU A 92 -3.23 -6.40 -25.28
N GLN A 93 -4.00 -6.47 -24.21
CA GLN A 93 -5.44 -6.66 -24.26
C GLN A 93 -6.10 -5.45 -24.93
N GLU A 94 -6.91 -5.71 -25.95
CA GLU A 94 -7.67 -4.69 -26.67
C GLU A 94 -9.00 -4.41 -25.97
N GLY A 95 -9.44 -3.15 -25.99
CA GLY A 95 -10.71 -2.71 -25.42
C GLY A 95 -10.61 -2.26 -23.96
N PHE A 96 -11.17 -1.07 -23.70
CA PHE A 96 -11.18 -0.44 -22.37
C PHE A 96 -11.82 -1.32 -21.29
N PHE A 97 -12.99 -1.90 -21.57
CA PHE A 97 -13.71 -2.77 -20.62
C PHE A 97 -12.98 -4.08 -20.36
N ALA A 98 -12.37 -4.68 -21.38
CA ALA A 98 -11.63 -5.92 -21.23
C ALA A 98 -10.43 -5.74 -20.30
N ARG A 99 -9.71 -4.60 -20.40
CA ARG A 99 -8.63 -4.23 -19.48
C ARG A 99 -9.12 -4.04 -18.06
N ILE A 100 -10.24 -3.32 -17.86
CA ILE A 100 -10.81 -3.13 -16.51
C ILE A 100 -11.19 -4.47 -15.88
N ILE A 101 -11.86 -5.35 -16.63
CA ILE A 101 -12.25 -6.68 -16.14
C ILE A 101 -11.01 -7.48 -15.74
N GLN A 102 -9.97 -7.49 -16.57
CA GLN A 102 -8.71 -8.14 -16.26
C GLN A 102 -8.08 -7.56 -14.99
N GLN A 103 -8.00 -6.23 -14.88
CA GLN A 103 -7.45 -5.57 -13.69
C GLN A 103 -8.22 -5.96 -12.42
N LEU A 104 -9.56 -5.98 -12.46
CA LEU A 104 -10.41 -6.44 -11.35
C LEU A 104 -10.14 -7.90 -10.99
N GLN A 105 -10.10 -8.79 -11.98
CA GLN A 105 -9.84 -10.22 -11.79
C GLN A 105 -8.51 -10.45 -11.07
N TYR A 106 -7.45 -9.73 -11.46
CA TYR A 106 -6.12 -9.92 -10.86
C TYR A 106 -5.95 -9.24 -9.51
N ILE A 107 -6.65 -8.13 -9.25
CA ILE A 107 -6.74 -7.55 -7.90
C ILE A 107 -7.41 -8.54 -6.95
N TRP A 108 -8.53 -9.15 -7.36
CA TRP A 108 -9.22 -10.16 -6.55
C TRP A 108 -8.42 -11.46 -6.43
N LEU A 109 -7.76 -11.92 -7.49
CA LEU A 109 -6.86 -13.06 -7.43
C LEU A 109 -5.72 -12.83 -6.45
N LYS A 110 -5.11 -11.64 -6.44
CA LYS A 110 -4.13 -11.22 -5.44
C LYS A 110 -4.69 -11.36 -4.03
N ARG A 111 -5.90 -10.84 -3.76
CA ARG A 111 -6.56 -10.98 -2.44
C ARG A 111 -6.76 -12.45 -2.05
N ILE A 112 -7.18 -13.31 -2.98
CA ILE A 112 -7.34 -14.76 -2.73
C ILE A 112 -6.00 -15.38 -2.33
N ILE A 113 -4.93 -15.08 -3.06
CA ILE A 113 -3.58 -15.59 -2.78
C ILE A 113 -3.08 -15.07 -1.43
N GLU A 114 -3.31 -13.79 -1.09
CA GLU A 114 -2.94 -13.23 0.21
C GLU A 114 -3.65 -13.94 1.37
N ILE A 115 -4.97 -14.18 1.23
CA ILE A 115 -5.77 -14.89 2.21
C ILE A 115 -5.26 -16.33 2.38
N SER A 116 -4.97 -17.03 1.28
CA SER A 116 -4.51 -18.42 1.34
C SER A 116 -3.15 -18.58 2.02
N HIS A 117 -2.28 -17.57 1.94
CA HIS A 117 -0.98 -17.56 2.61
C HIS A 117 -1.02 -16.96 4.02
N ASN A 118 -2.15 -16.39 4.46
CA ASN A 118 -2.31 -15.75 5.76
C ASN A 118 -3.46 -16.35 6.57
N ILE A 119 -3.17 -17.44 7.28
CA ILE A 119 -4.15 -18.14 8.12
C ILE A 119 -4.75 -17.24 9.22
N SER A 120 -3.98 -16.26 9.72
CA SER A 120 -4.46 -15.31 10.73
C SER A 120 -5.61 -14.46 10.20
N LEU A 121 -5.58 -14.12 8.90
CA LEU A 121 -6.63 -13.35 8.27
C LEU A 121 -7.93 -14.17 8.19
N ILE A 122 -7.85 -15.44 7.78
CA ILE A 122 -8.99 -16.38 7.76
C ILE A 122 -9.59 -16.56 9.15
N VAL A 123 -8.74 -16.76 10.16
CA VAL A 123 -9.17 -16.93 11.56
C VAL A 123 -9.96 -15.71 12.03
N ASN A 124 -9.46 -14.50 11.77
CA ASN A 124 -10.10 -13.27 12.22
C ASN A 124 -11.34 -12.88 11.38
N GLN A 125 -11.33 -13.13 10.08
CA GLN A 125 -12.43 -12.76 9.16
C GLN A 125 -13.61 -13.70 9.22
N ILE A 126 -13.34 -15.00 9.38
CA ILE A 126 -14.35 -16.05 9.17
C ILE A 126 -14.53 -16.87 10.45
N LEU A 127 -13.49 -17.54 10.93
CA LEU A 127 -13.63 -18.54 11.98
C LEU A 127 -14.07 -17.95 13.33
N LEU A 128 -13.49 -16.82 13.73
CA LEU A 128 -13.78 -16.19 15.02
C LEU A 128 -15.19 -15.59 15.08
N PRO A 129 -15.69 -14.83 14.08
CA PRO A 129 -17.09 -14.40 14.04
C PRO A 129 -18.08 -15.57 14.09
N ILE A 130 -17.80 -16.66 13.38
CA ILE A 130 -18.63 -17.87 13.39
C ILE A 130 -18.60 -18.54 14.77
N ALA A 131 -17.44 -18.67 15.38
CA ALA A 131 -17.30 -19.24 16.72
C ALA A 131 -18.09 -18.44 17.77
N LEU A 132 -18.06 -17.10 17.69
CA LEU A 132 -18.87 -16.23 18.53
C LEU A 132 -20.38 -16.41 18.29
N ALA A 133 -20.81 -16.54 17.02
CA ALA A 133 -22.20 -16.83 16.69
C ALA A 133 -22.66 -18.19 17.23
N ILE A 134 -21.82 -19.23 17.14
CA ILE A 134 -22.08 -20.56 17.72
C ILE A 134 -22.18 -20.46 19.25
N LEU A 135 -21.31 -19.70 19.90
CA LEU A 135 -21.35 -19.47 21.35
C LEU A 135 -22.67 -18.81 21.77
N VAL A 136 -23.12 -17.78 21.03
CA VAL A 136 -24.43 -17.14 21.27
C VAL A 136 -25.58 -18.13 21.07
N GLY A 137 -25.57 -18.89 19.98
CA GLY A 137 -26.58 -19.92 19.71
C GLY A 137 -26.65 -21.00 20.79
N TRP A 138 -25.48 -21.48 21.24
CA TRP A 138 -25.37 -22.53 22.26
C TRP A 138 -25.86 -22.07 23.64
N THR A 139 -25.43 -20.87 24.07
CA THR A 139 -25.85 -20.29 25.35
C THR A 139 -27.36 -20.07 25.41
N MET A 140 -27.96 -19.60 24.31
CA MET A 140 -29.41 -19.40 24.22
C MET A 140 -30.20 -20.71 24.16
N ARG A 141 -29.74 -21.70 23.38
CA ARG A 141 -30.41 -23.00 23.27
C ARG A 141 -30.45 -23.74 24.59
N LYS A 142 -29.35 -23.76 25.35
CA LYS A 142 -29.27 -24.43 26.65
C LYS A 142 -30.30 -23.86 27.63
N LYS A 143 -30.57 -22.55 27.57
CA LYS A 143 -31.54 -21.88 28.42
C LYS A 143 -32.98 -22.08 27.93
N SER A 144 -33.24 -22.02 26.63
CA SER A 144 -34.56 -22.35 26.04
C SER A 144 -35.00 -23.78 26.38
N VAL A 145 -34.08 -24.75 26.36
CA VAL A 145 -34.36 -26.15 26.75
C VAL A 145 -34.61 -26.29 28.27
N ASN A 146 -33.90 -25.54 29.12
CA ASN A 146 -34.14 -25.55 30.57
C ASN A 146 -35.47 -24.86 30.94
N ILE A 147 -35.86 -23.81 30.22
CA ILE A 147 -37.18 -23.18 30.35
C ILE A 147 -38.27 -24.15 29.88
N ALA A 148 -38.09 -24.83 28.75
CA ALA A 148 -39.03 -25.82 28.24
C ALA A 148 -39.19 -27.06 29.14
N LYS A 149 -38.11 -27.54 29.79
CA LYS A 149 -38.18 -28.62 30.79
C LYS A 149 -38.95 -28.23 32.04
N HIS A 150 -38.91 -26.96 32.46
CA HIS A 150 -39.75 -26.46 33.55
C HIS A 150 -41.18 -26.12 33.14
N HIS A 151 -41.48 -26.08 31.83
CA HIS A 151 -42.84 -25.90 31.32
C HIS A 151 -43.62 -27.20 31.11
N LEU A 152 -43.05 -28.37 31.40
CA LEU A 152 -43.69 -29.67 31.18
C LEU A 152 -43.70 -30.54 32.46
N GLU A 153 -44.28 -30.00 33.53
CA GLU A 153 -44.94 -30.80 34.57
C GLU A 153 -46.37 -30.28 34.76
N HIS A 154 -47.23 -30.54 33.77
CA HIS A 154 -48.66 -30.21 33.79
C HIS A 154 -49.51 -31.12 34.71
N HIS A 155 -48.96 -31.66 35.78
CA HIS A 155 -49.66 -32.71 36.53
C HIS A 155 -50.24 -32.34 37.89
N ASN A 156 -50.09 -31.11 38.40
CA ASN A 156 -50.76 -30.72 39.65
C ASN A 156 -51.04 -29.21 39.77
N VAL A 157 -51.74 -28.61 38.80
CA VAL A 157 -52.31 -27.26 39.03
C VAL A 157 -53.76 -27.45 39.49
N PRO A 158 -54.10 -27.13 40.76
CA PRO A 158 -55.47 -27.25 41.25
C PRO A 158 -56.36 -26.23 40.54
N ASP A 159 -57.52 -26.68 40.09
CA ASP A 159 -58.58 -25.84 39.52
C ASP A 159 -58.98 -24.74 40.52
N ILE A 160 -58.67 -23.48 40.21
CA ILE A 160 -58.93 -22.32 41.09
C ILE A 160 -60.37 -21.88 40.88
N SER A 161 -61.32 -22.64 41.43
CA SER A 161 -62.71 -22.23 41.49
C SER A 161 -62.87 -21.06 42.48
N LEU A 162 -63.48 -19.95 42.05
CA LEU A 162 -63.82 -18.77 42.89
C LEU A 162 -64.72 -19.13 44.10
N ASN A 163 -65.31 -20.33 44.11
CA ASN A 163 -66.04 -20.87 45.27
C ASN A 163 -65.15 -21.21 46.47
N ARG A 164 -63.84 -21.40 46.27
CA ARG A 164 -62.89 -21.74 47.35
C ARG A 164 -62.40 -20.53 48.14
N ILE A 165 -62.65 -19.32 47.66
CA ILE A 165 -62.29 -18.08 48.34
C ILE A 165 -63.38 -17.80 49.40
N LYS A 166 -63.03 -17.83 50.69
CA LYS A 166 -64.00 -17.65 51.79
C LYS A 166 -64.51 -16.20 51.90
N SER A 167 -63.65 -15.21 51.71
CA SER A 167 -64.00 -13.79 51.63
C SER A 167 -62.82 -12.97 51.08
N GLY A 168 -63.10 -11.84 50.44
CA GLY A 168 -62.05 -11.00 49.86
C GLY A 168 -62.58 -9.79 49.13
N ARG A 169 -61.69 -8.85 48.77
CA ARG A 169 -62.01 -7.76 47.86
C ARG A 169 -61.24 -7.92 46.55
N VAL A 170 -61.93 -7.76 45.43
CA VAL A 170 -61.37 -7.73 44.07
C VAL A 170 -61.20 -6.27 43.66
N VAL A 171 -60.02 -5.90 43.20
CA VAL A 171 -59.77 -4.57 42.63
C VAL A 171 -59.91 -4.64 41.11
N VAL A 172 -60.86 -3.90 40.56
CA VAL A 172 -61.07 -3.77 39.12
C VAL A 172 -60.43 -2.48 38.63
N LEU A 173 -59.41 -2.62 37.78
CA LEU A 173 -58.63 -1.55 37.18
C LEU A 173 -59.15 -1.30 35.76
N ASP A 174 -59.88 -0.20 35.55
CA ASP A 174 -60.43 0.17 34.24
C ASP A 174 -59.85 1.51 33.76
N PRO A 175 -58.60 1.53 33.26
CA PRO A 175 -57.96 2.75 32.74
C PRO A 175 -58.62 3.27 31.45
N SER A 176 -59.45 2.46 30.78
CA SER A 176 -60.04 2.77 29.47
C SER A 176 -61.49 3.25 29.51
N HIS A 177 -62.10 3.40 30.70
CA HIS A 177 -63.49 3.83 30.86
C HIS A 177 -64.51 2.98 30.08
N ASN A 178 -64.32 1.66 30.00
CA ASN A 178 -65.24 0.80 29.25
C ASN A 178 -66.42 0.33 30.14
N THR A 179 -67.49 1.12 30.14
CA THR A 179 -68.70 0.90 30.96
C THR A 179 -69.42 -0.42 30.67
N GLU A 180 -69.34 -0.94 29.45
CA GLU A 180 -70.05 -2.16 29.04
C GLU A 180 -69.38 -3.41 29.60
N LYS A 181 -68.05 -3.51 29.45
CA LYS A 181 -67.24 -4.60 30.01
C LYS A 181 -67.28 -4.63 31.53
N ARG A 182 -67.30 -3.45 32.17
CA ARG A 182 -67.46 -3.33 33.63
C ARG A 182 -68.78 -3.91 34.13
N ARG A 183 -69.90 -3.60 33.47
CA ARG A 183 -71.23 -4.15 33.83
C ARG A 183 -71.28 -5.67 33.67
N LEU A 184 -70.60 -6.20 32.67
CA LEU A 184 -70.56 -7.64 32.41
C LEU A 184 -69.77 -8.38 33.51
N LEU A 185 -68.63 -7.82 33.93
CA LEU A 185 -67.86 -8.31 35.07
C LEU A 185 -68.67 -8.25 36.37
N GLU A 186 -69.34 -7.13 36.66
CA GLU A 186 -70.21 -6.98 37.83
C GLU A 186 -71.35 -8.02 37.83
N LYS A 187 -71.96 -8.31 36.67
CA LYS A 187 -72.98 -9.36 36.54
C LYS A 187 -72.45 -10.77 36.82
N VAL A 188 -71.23 -11.08 36.36
CA VAL A 188 -70.60 -12.38 36.62
C VAL A 188 -70.26 -12.53 38.10
N MET A 189 -69.71 -11.47 38.70
CA MET A 189 -69.30 -11.47 40.10
C MET A 189 -70.46 -11.49 41.09
N LYS A 190 -71.69 -11.12 40.67
CA LYS A 190 -72.91 -11.33 41.48
C LYS A 190 -73.16 -12.80 41.85
N LYS A 191 -72.60 -13.77 41.12
CA LYS A 191 -72.67 -15.19 41.47
C LYS A 191 -71.81 -15.54 42.70
N TYR A 192 -70.92 -14.66 43.14
CA TYR A 192 -69.99 -14.84 44.25
C TYR A 192 -70.13 -13.70 45.27
N PRO A 193 -71.23 -13.65 46.05
CA PRO A 193 -71.57 -12.52 46.92
C PRO A 193 -70.59 -12.30 48.08
N HIS A 194 -69.78 -13.31 48.42
CA HIS A 194 -68.72 -13.27 49.42
C HIS A 194 -67.48 -12.48 48.99
N ILE A 195 -67.44 -11.95 47.76
CA ILE A 195 -66.32 -11.20 47.22
C ILE A 195 -66.77 -9.77 46.88
N GLN A 196 -66.21 -8.78 47.56
CA GLN A 196 -66.50 -7.36 47.33
C GLN A 196 -65.71 -6.81 46.14
N ILE A 197 -66.30 -5.95 45.32
CA ILE A 197 -65.63 -5.37 44.14
C ILE A 197 -65.31 -3.90 44.40
N THR A 198 -64.06 -3.50 44.22
CA THR A 198 -63.59 -2.12 44.37
C THR A 198 -63.01 -1.65 43.04
N HIS A 199 -63.43 -0.49 42.55
CA HIS A 199 -62.95 0.01 41.26
C HIS A 199 -61.88 1.07 41.44
N HIS A 200 -60.77 0.93 40.72
CA HIS A 200 -59.73 1.95 40.66
C HIS A 200 -59.58 2.48 39.23
N ARG A 201 -59.51 3.80 39.09
CA ARG A 201 -59.60 4.50 37.80
C ARG A 201 -58.27 5.03 37.28
N SER A 202 -57.22 5.01 38.09
CA SER A 202 -55.90 5.55 37.69
C SER A 202 -55.16 4.61 36.74
N SER A 203 -54.57 5.19 35.68
CA SER A 203 -53.65 4.50 34.76
C SER A 203 -52.27 4.23 35.37
N LYS A 204 -51.92 4.88 36.50
CA LYS A 204 -50.65 4.73 37.24
C LYS A 204 -50.71 3.73 38.40
N TRP A 205 -51.67 2.80 38.38
CA TRP A 205 -51.89 1.81 39.45
C TRP A 205 -50.66 0.94 39.76
N ALA A 206 -49.81 0.68 38.76
CA ALA A 206 -48.62 -0.15 38.91
C ALA A 206 -47.55 0.49 39.82
N GLU A 207 -47.52 1.82 39.93
CA GLU A 207 -46.57 2.54 40.79
C GLU A 207 -46.98 2.51 42.28
N HIS A 208 -48.27 2.25 42.55
CA HIS A 208 -48.85 2.35 43.88
C HIS A 208 -49.17 0.96 44.51
N TRP A 209 -49.06 -0.11 43.73
CA TRP A 209 -49.21 -1.50 44.16
C TRP A 209 -47.87 -2.10 44.65
N PRO A 210 -47.85 -3.00 45.66
CA PRO A 210 -48.95 -3.51 46.49
C PRO A 210 -49.27 -2.62 47.70
N LYS A 211 -48.55 -1.51 47.89
CA LYS A 211 -48.63 -0.67 49.09
C LYS A 211 -50.04 -0.11 49.33
N GLU A 212 -50.77 0.30 48.30
CA GLU A 212 -52.13 0.86 48.44
C GLU A 212 -53.25 -0.18 48.58
N PHE A 213 -53.02 -1.44 48.20
CA PHE A 213 -54.07 -2.48 48.15
C PHE A 213 -53.64 -3.81 48.77
N PRO A 214 -53.09 -3.83 50.00
CA PRO A 214 -52.59 -5.07 50.63
C PRO A 214 -53.71 -6.07 50.96
N TRP A 215 -54.96 -5.60 50.96
CA TRP A 215 -56.16 -6.39 51.26
C TRP A 215 -56.79 -7.07 50.02
N ALA A 216 -56.30 -6.76 48.81
CA ALA A 216 -56.92 -7.26 47.58
C ALA A 216 -56.58 -8.74 47.36
N VAL A 217 -57.62 -9.56 47.23
CA VAL A 217 -57.52 -11.01 46.98
C VAL A 217 -57.34 -11.31 45.49
N LEU A 218 -57.84 -10.40 44.64
CA LEU A 218 -57.77 -10.51 43.19
C LEU A 218 -57.73 -9.13 42.53
N GLY A 219 -56.93 -8.95 41.48
CA GLY A 219 -56.98 -7.78 40.60
C GLY A 219 -57.51 -8.16 39.21
N VAL A 220 -58.36 -7.32 38.61
CA VAL A 220 -58.88 -7.50 37.23
C VAL A 220 -58.60 -6.23 36.43
N ILE A 221 -57.88 -6.32 35.31
CA ILE A 221 -57.55 -5.17 34.45
C ILE A 221 -58.40 -5.20 33.18
N ILE A 222 -59.10 -4.10 32.88
CA ILE A 222 -59.87 -3.91 31.65
C ILE A 222 -59.06 -2.99 30.72
N ARG A 223 -58.62 -3.49 29.55
CA ARG A 223 -58.01 -2.66 28.50
C ARG A 223 -58.91 -2.59 27.26
N SER A 224 -58.95 -1.41 26.64
CA SER A 224 -59.46 -1.22 25.28
C SER A 224 -58.39 -1.64 24.28
N GLN A 225 -58.70 -2.59 23.38
CA GLN A 225 -57.85 -2.85 22.22
C GLN A 225 -58.02 -1.72 21.20
N GLY A 226 -56.91 -1.29 20.58
CA GLY A 226 -56.95 -0.50 19.35
C GLY A 226 -57.40 -1.39 18.18
N ALA A 227 -58.18 -0.84 17.27
CA ALA A 227 -58.90 -1.54 16.20
C ALA A 227 -58.04 -2.54 15.40
N ILE A 228 -58.33 -3.83 15.54
CA ILE A 228 -58.06 -4.88 14.54
C ILE A 228 -59.33 -5.76 14.49
N ALA A 229 -59.74 -6.11 13.27
CA ALA A 229 -61.03 -6.68 12.90
C ALA A 229 -61.34 -8.07 13.51
N ASN A 230 -62.63 -8.28 13.80
CA ASN A 230 -63.37 -9.53 14.02
C ASN A 230 -62.80 -10.56 15.01
N GLY A 231 -63.41 -10.61 16.21
CA GLY A 231 -63.22 -11.65 17.21
C GLY A 231 -63.02 -11.03 18.59
N SER A 232 -64.04 -11.12 19.46
CA SER A 232 -64.03 -10.52 20.79
C SER A 232 -63.11 -11.27 21.75
N GLU A 233 -61.80 -10.99 21.72
CA GLU A 233 -60.86 -11.44 22.75
C GLU A 233 -60.68 -10.34 23.81
N ALA A 234 -61.22 -10.57 25.00
CA ALA A 234 -60.93 -9.77 26.18
C ALA A 234 -59.91 -10.51 27.04
N TYR A 235 -58.65 -10.05 27.05
CA TYR A 235 -57.63 -10.60 27.95
C TYR A 235 -57.89 -10.13 29.39
N TYR A 236 -58.24 -11.07 30.27
CA TYR A 236 -58.35 -10.84 31.71
C TYR A 236 -57.07 -11.30 32.40
N TRP A 237 -56.46 -10.41 33.18
CA TRP A 237 -55.31 -10.74 34.03
C TRP A 237 -55.88 -11.01 35.42
N LEU A 238 -55.76 -12.24 35.93
CA LEU A 238 -56.03 -12.58 37.33
C LEU A 238 -54.68 -12.63 38.06
N LEU A 239 -54.54 -12.01 39.23
CA LEU A 239 -53.42 -12.31 40.14
C LEU A 239 -53.99 -12.82 41.46
N PRO A 240 -53.77 -14.08 41.85
CA PRO A 240 -54.05 -14.54 43.21
C PRO A 240 -52.96 -14.03 44.16
N SER A 241 -53.34 -13.40 45.27
CA SER A 241 -52.44 -13.07 46.39
C SER A 241 -52.19 -14.26 47.35
N TYR A 242 -52.70 -15.46 47.04
CA TYR A 242 -52.38 -16.69 47.77
C TYR A 242 -51.28 -17.51 47.07
N LEU A 243 -50.04 -17.05 47.18
CA LEU A 243 -48.83 -17.83 46.91
C LEU A 243 -47.71 -17.35 47.85
N TYR A 244 -48.00 -17.36 49.14
CA TYR A 244 -46.97 -17.22 50.17
C TYR A 244 -46.61 -18.61 50.70
N TYR A 245 -45.75 -19.33 49.98
CA TYR A 245 -44.80 -20.28 50.57
C TYR A 245 -43.79 -20.75 49.50
N LYS A 246 -42.52 -20.35 49.69
CA LYS A 246 -41.31 -20.72 48.94
C LYS A 246 -41.21 -20.31 47.46
N GLU A 247 -40.22 -19.45 47.20
CA GLU A 247 -39.73 -18.92 45.91
C GLU A 247 -40.48 -17.70 45.32
N GLN A 248 -39.77 -16.55 45.35
CA GLN A 248 -40.14 -15.28 44.73
C GLN A 248 -40.21 -15.40 43.19
N THR A 249 -41.23 -16.05 42.66
CA THR A 249 -41.50 -16.06 41.23
C THR A 249 -42.85 -15.45 40.95
N LEU A 250 -42.85 -14.23 40.38
CA LEU A 250 -44.05 -13.66 39.78
C LEU A 250 -44.46 -14.58 38.63
N PHE A 251 -45.66 -15.14 38.68
CA PHE A 251 -46.27 -15.78 37.53
C PHE A 251 -47.24 -14.79 36.88
N HIS A 252 -47.18 -14.63 35.56
CA HIS A 252 -48.29 -14.08 34.82
C HIS A 252 -49.36 -15.15 34.70
N LEU A 253 -50.56 -14.86 35.23
CA LEU A 253 -51.75 -15.60 34.87
C LEU A 253 -52.33 -14.97 33.62
N ILE A 254 -52.38 -15.74 32.54
CA ILE A 254 -53.18 -15.41 31.36
C ILE A 254 -54.40 -16.30 31.46
N SER A 255 -55.58 -15.70 31.67
CA SER A 255 -56.84 -16.43 31.63
C SER A 255 -57.63 -16.03 30.40
N ASP A 256 -57.85 -16.98 29.50
CA ASP A 256 -58.83 -16.84 28.44
C ASP A 256 -60.18 -17.25 29.01
N VAL A 257 -61.18 -16.37 28.86
CA VAL A 257 -62.54 -16.63 29.30
C VAL A 257 -63.40 -16.76 28.05
N GLU A 258 -63.69 -18.00 27.67
CA GLU A 258 -64.53 -18.31 26.51
C GLU A 258 -65.95 -18.61 26.98
N TYR A 259 -66.93 -17.92 26.40
CA TYR A 259 -68.34 -18.14 26.72
C TYR A 259 -69.01 -18.86 25.55
N ALA A 260 -69.07 -20.19 25.64
CA ALA A 260 -69.71 -21.04 24.64
C ALA A 260 -70.80 -21.90 25.30
N ALA A 261 -71.97 -21.97 24.66
CA ALA A 261 -73.09 -22.83 25.07
C ALA A 261 -73.54 -22.68 26.56
N GLY A 262 -73.59 -21.45 27.07
CA GLY A 262 -74.11 -21.15 28.42
C GLY A 262 -73.19 -21.54 29.58
N LYS A 263 -72.00 -22.08 29.30
CA LYS A 263 -70.95 -22.36 30.30
C LYS A 263 -69.73 -21.49 30.03
N LEU A 264 -69.16 -20.97 31.11
CA LEU A 264 -67.95 -20.15 31.09
C LEU A 264 -66.75 -21.10 31.21
N GLN A 265 -65.98 -21.27 30.13
CA GLN A 265 -64.74 -22.04 30.15
C GLN A 265 -63.58 -21.09 30.36
N MET A 266 -62.82 -21.32 31.43
CA MET A 266 -61.68 -20.49 31.81
C MET A 266 -60.40 -21.29 31.59
N HIS A 267 -59.63 -20.92 30.57
CA HIS A 267 -58.32 -21.51 30.32
C HIS A 267 -57.26 -20.68 31.06
N VAL A 268 -56.71 -21.23 32.14
CA VAL A 268 -55.70 -20.57 32.97
C VAL A 268 -54.32 -21.10 32.60
N SER A 269 -53.49 -20.25 32.01
CA SER A 269 -52.08 -20.55 31.75
C SER A 269 -51.17 -19.74 32.67
N PHE A 270 -50.18 -20.41 33.25
CA PHE A 270 -49.18 -19.79 34.12
C PHE A 270 -47.88 -19.61 33.33
N THR A 271 -47.46 -18.37 33.13
CA THR A 271 -46.11 -18.05 32.62
C THR A 271 -45.24 -17.58 33.77
N ARG A 272 -44.17 -18.30 34.08
CA ARG A 272 -43.20 -17.90 35.11
C ARG A 272 -42.44 -16.66 34.61
N MET A 273 -42.62 -15.48 35.23
CA MET A 273 -41.65 -14.39 35.07
C MET A 273 -40.42 -14.76 35.88
N ILE A 274 -39.60 -15.63 35.29
CA ILE A 274 -38.20 -15.70 35.67
C ILE A 274 -37.56 -14.43 35.07
N ALA A 275 -37.64 -13.31 35.78
CA ALA A 275 -36.64 -12.25 35.65
C ALA A 275 -35.35 -12.79 36.28
N ASP A 276 -34.80 -13.85 35.68
CA ASP A 276 -33.49 -14.37 36.03
C ASP A 276 -32.57 -13.19 35.75
N THR A 277 -31.83 -12.73 36.74
CA THR A 277 -30.69 -11.82 36.51
C THR A 277 -29.80 -12.36 35.39
N ALA A 278 -29.65 -13.70 35.30
CA ALA A 278 -28.99 -14.38 34.19
C ALA A 278 -29.68 -14.19 32.81
N SER A 279 -31.02 -14.03 32.74
CA SER A 279 -31.75 -13.75 31.49
C SER A 279 -31.49 -12.33 31.00
N MET A 280 -31.42 -11.35 31.91
CA MET A 280 -31.06 -9.97 31.57
C MET A 280 -29.60 -9.87 31.13
N THR A 281 -28.68 -10.58 31.80
CA THR A 281 -27.27 -10.64 31.38
C THR A 281 -27.13 -11.25 29.99
N LEU A 282 -27.83 -12.35 29.70
CA LEU A 282 -27.84 -12.98 28.37
C LEU A 282 -28.48 -12.07 27.29
N MET A 283 -29.51 -11.31 27.67
CA MET A 283 -30.19 -10.37 26.79
C MET A 283 -29.27 -9.22 26.36
N VAL A 284 -28.37 -8.77 27.24
CA VAL A 284 -27.39 -7.72 26.95
C VAL A 284 -26.11 -8.27 26.32
N LEU A 285 -25.63 -9.43 26.76
CA LEU A 285 -24.35 -9.99 26.31
C LEU A 285 -24.43 -10.50 24.88
N SER A 286 -25.53 -11.14 24.47
CA SER A 286 -25.60 -11.76 23.14
C SER A 286 -25.58 -10.76 21.98
N PRO A 287 -26.28 -9.61 21.99
CA PRO A 287 -26.20 -8.64 20.90
C PRO A 287 -24.84 -7.96 20.88
N PHE A 288 -24.19 -7.81 22.04
CA PHE A 288 -22.83 -7.32 22.15
C PHE A 288 -21.80 -8.30 21.59
N LEU A 289 -21.97 -9.62 21.76
CA LEU A 289 -21.11 -10.64 21.16
C LEU A 289 -21.23 -10.68 19.63
N VAL A 290 -22.45 -10.56 19.10
CA VAL A 290 -22.69 -10.44 17.64
C VAL A 290 -22.06 -9.14 17.10
N PHE A 291 -22.19 -8.04 17.85
CA PHE A 291 -21.52 -6.79 17.52
C PHE A 291 -19.98 -6.94 17.53
N ILE A 292 -19.39 -7.57 18.56
CA ILE A 292 -17.95 -7.84 18.60
C ILE A 292 -17.51 -8.67 17.39
N ALA A 293 -18.28 -9.69 17.00
CA ALA A 293 -18.00 -10.48 15.81
C ALA A 293 -17.92 -9.60 14.55
N ALA A 294 -18.85 -8.66 14.38
CA ALA A 294 -18.83 -7.69 13.29
C ALA A 294 -17.63 -6.72 13.37
N VAL A 295 -17.28 -6.23 14.56
CA VAL A 295 -16.11 -5.34 14.78
C VAL A 295 -14.78 -6.03 14.42
N LEU A 296 -14.63 -7.28 14.84
CA LEU A 296 -13.44 -8.09 14.57
C LEU A 296 -13.29 -8.39 13.08
N MET A 297 -14.41 -8.71 12.42
CA MET A 297 -14.47 -8.88 10.98
C MET A 297 -14.03 -7.60 10.25
N ASN A 298 -14.62 -6.44 10.55
CA ASN A 298 -14.24 -5.17 9.89
C ASN A 298 -12.77 -4.81 10.08
N SER A 299 -12.25 -4.96 11.31
CA SER A 299 -10.88 -4.54 11.63
C SER A 299 -9.81 -5.45 11.02
N SER A 300 -10.21 -6.62 10.50
CA SER A 300 -9.30 -7.58 9.86
C SER A 300 -8.91 -7.23 8.42
N PHE A 301 -9.61 -6.29 7.76
CA PHE A 301 -9.27 -5.84 6.40
C PHE A 301 -8.04 -4.90 6.39
N ILE A 302 -7.80 -4.19 7.50
CA ILE A 302 -6.74 -3.18 7.65
C ILE A 302 -5.32 -3.70 7.32
N PRO A 303 -4.86 -4.84 7.87
CA PRO A 303 -3.46 -5.25 7.70
C PRO A 303 -3.03 -5.42 6.25
N SER A 304 -3.91 -5.96 5.40
CA SER A 304 -3.60 -6.18 3.98
C SER A 304 -3.33 -4.86 3.24
N LEU A 305 -4.13 -3.83 3.50
CA LEU A 305 -4.00 -2.50 2.90
C LEU A 305 -2.73 -1.79 3.39
N ILE A 306 -2.38 -1.96 4.66
CA ILE A 306 -1.15 -1.40 5.22
C ILE A 306 0.07 -2.10 4.62
N GLU A 307 0.08 -3.43 4.52
CA GLU A 307 1.18 -4.17 3.89
C GLU A 307 1.38 -3.68 2.44
N GLU A 308 0.32 -3.55 1.64
CA GLU A 308 0.43 -3.02 0.27
C GLU A 308 0.99 -1.59 0.18
N ARG A 309 0.66 -0.74 1.16
CA ARG A 309 1.14 0.66 1.22
C ARG A 309 2.60 0.74 1.69
N VAL A 310 2.93 0.04 2.77
CA VAL A 310 4.27 0.06 3.41
C VAL A 310 5.32 -0.58 2.51
N PHE A 311 4.98 -1.68 1.82
CA PHE A 311 5.84 -2.26 0.79
C PHE A 311 5.75 -1.52 -0.55
N HIS A 312 5.03 -0.40 -0.64
CA HIS A 312 4.84 0.39 -1.86
C HIS A 312 4.32 -0.40 -3.08
N PHE A 313 3.76 -1.58 -2.86
CA PHE A 313 3.18 -2.40 -3.92
C PHE A 313 1.94 -1.72 -4.51
N LYS A 314 1.18 -0.96 -3.71
CA LYS A 314 0.09 -0.10 -4.20
C LYS A 314 0.59 0.92 -5.23
N HIS A 315 1.78 1.49 -5.03
CA HIS A 315 2.37 2.43 -5.97
C HIS A 315 2.81 1.73 -7.27
N GLN A 316 3.40 0.54 -7.19
CA GLN A 316 3.72 -0.28 -8.36
C GLN A 316 2.48 -0.62 -9.19
N GLN A 317 1.35 -0.94 -8.55
CA GLN A 317 0.07 -1.17 -9.24
C GLN A 317 -0.38 0.06 -10.04
N PHE A 318 -0.20 1.27 -9.49
CA PHE A 318 -0.55 2.52 -10.18
C PHE A 318 0.37 2.82 -11.37
N LEU A 319 1.67 2.55 -11.24
CA LEU A 319 2.62 2.66 -12.34
C LEU A 319 2.40 1.62 -13.45
N ALA A 320 1.72 0.51 -13.13
CA ALA A 320 1.25 -0.48 -14.10
C ALA A 320 -0.03 -0.04 -14.85
N GLY A 321 -0.56 1.16 -14.57
CA GLY A 321 -1.75 1.71 -15.23
C GLY A 321 -3.07 1.47 -14.48
N LEU A 322 -3.03 1.01 -13.22
CA LEU A 322 -4.23 0.94 -12.39
C LEU A 322 -4.63 2.34 -11.89
N SER A 323 -5.86 2.78 -12.15
CA SER A 323 -6.35 4.04 -11.57
C SER A 323 -6.64 3.90 -10.06
N PRO A 324 -6.41 4.95 -9.25
CA PRO A 324 -6.76 4.94 -7.83
C PRO A 324 -8.24 4.65 -7.57
N LEU A 325 -9.13 5.17 -8.43
CA LEU A 325 -10.56 4.92 -8.31
C LEU A 325 -10.90 3.45 -8.52
N LEU A 326 -10.34 2.82 -9.54
CA LEU A 326 -10.57 1.39 -9.79
C LEU A 326 -10.03 0.52 -8.66
N PHE A 327 -8.86 0.87 -8.09
CA PHE A 327 -8.31 0.18 -6.92
C PHE A 327 -9.27 0.18 -5.72
N TRP A 328 -9.83 1.33 -5.37
CA TRP A 328 -10.74 1.44 -4.23
C TRP A 328 -12.09 0.77 -4.50
N VAL A 329 -12.65 0.92 -5.71
CA VAL A 329 -13.90 0.23 -6.11
C VAL A 329 -13.71 -1.29 -6.04
N ALA A 330 -12.60 -1.81 -6.60
CA ALA A 330 -12.29 -3.24 -6.57
C ALA A 330 -12.18 -3.77 -5.12
N THR A 331 -11.54 -2.97 -4.24
CA THR A 331 -11.37 -3.31 -2.83
C THR A 331 -12.70 -3.31 -2.08
N ILE A 332 -13.53 -2.28 -2.26
CA ILE A 332 -14.86 -2.19 -1.62
C ILE A 332 -15.74 -3.35 -2.04
N ILE A 333 -15.76 -3.70 -3.34
CA ILE A 333 -16.56 -4.81 -3.86
C ILE A 333 -16.11 -6.13 -3.22
N TRP A 334 -14.79 -6.37 -3.16
CA TRP A 334 -14.23 -7.56 -2.56
C TRP A 334 -14.60 -7.69 -1.06
N ASP A 335 -14.30 -6.65 -0.28
CA ASP A 335 -14.53 -6.65 1.16
C ASP A 335 -16.02 -6.78 1.49
N SER A 336 -16.88 -6.09 0.72
CA SER A 336 -18.35 -6.22 0.84
C SER A 336 -18.83 -7.64 0.52
N GLY A 337 -18.24 -8.29 -0.49
CA GLY A 337 -18.54 -9.69 -0.82
C GLY A 337 -18.21 -10.63 0.33
N VAL A 338 -17.02 -10.48 0.95
CA VAL A 338 -16.62 -11.26 2.12
C VAL A 338 -17.58 -11.03 3.30
N ILE A 339 -17.95 -9.78 3.56
CA ILE A 339 -18.92 -9.41 4.60
C ILE A 339 -20.26 -10.12 4.38
N VAL A 340 -20.80 -10.11 3.15
CA VAL A 340 -22.08 -10.75 2.82
C VAL A 340 -22.01 -12.27 3.03
N VAL A 341 -20.91 -12.92 2.64
CA VAL A 341 -20.75 -14.36 2.87
C VAL A 341 -20.70 -14.68 4.37
N VAL A 342 -19.89 -13.97 5.14
CA VAL A 342 -19.73 -14.23 6.59
C VAL A 342 -21.02 -13.92 7.36
N ALA A 343 -21.68 -12.79 7.08
CA ALA A 343 -22.94 -12.45 7.73
C ALA A 343 -24.07 -13.44 7.37
N GLY A 344 -24.04 -14.01 6.16
CA GLY A 344 -24.95 -15.07 5.74
C GLY A 344 -24.75 -16.35 6.57
N ILE A 345 -23.50 -16.73 6.81
CA ILE A 345 -23.15 -17.87 7.68
C ILE A 345 -23.58 -17.60 9.12
N ILE A 346 -23.32 -16.41 9.68
CA ILE A 346 -23.78 -16.04 11.03
C ILE A 346 -25.30 -16.18 11.13
N THR A 347 -26.04 -15.66 10.16
CA THR A 347 -27.51 -15.75 10.15
C THR A 347 -27.99 -17.20 10.06
N LEU A 348 -27.34 -18.04 9.26
CA LEU A 348 -27.63 -19.47 9.16
C LEU A 348 -27.40 -20.20 10.49
N VAL A 349 -26.27 -19.93 11.15
CA VAL A 349 -25.96 -20.48 12.48
C VAL A 349 -27.05 -20.12 13.47
N MET A 350 -27.47 -18.85 13.51
CA MET A 350 -28.52 -18.40 14.43
C MET A 350 -29.86 -19.13 14.18
N LYS A 351 -30.23 -19.36 12.91
CA LYS A 351 -31.42 -20.15 12.54
C LYS A 351 -31.31 -21.62 12.95
N ILE A 352 -30.14 -22.25 12.81
CA ILE A 352 -29.90 -23.65 13.25
C ILE A 352 -30.15 -23.81 14.75
N PHE A 353 -29.80 -22.80 15.55
CA PHE A 353 -30.07 -22.77 16.98
C PHE A 353 -31.52 -22.38 17.35
N LYS A 354 -32.42 -22.25 16.37
CA LYS A 354 -33.84 -21.87 16.53
C LYS A 354 -34.04 -20.50 17.21
N LEU A 355 -33.11 -19.56 17.01
CA LEU A 355 -33.29 -18.17 17.43
C LEU A 355 -34.25 -17.46 16.48
N ALA A 356 -35.15 -16.64 17.03
CA ALA A 356 -36.16 -15.88 16.29
C ALA A 356 -35.55 -14.65 15.59
N VAL A 357 -34.67 -14.90 14.63
CA VAL A 357 -34.00 -13.85 13.84
C VAL A 357 -34.89 -13.43 12.67
N THR A 358 -35.17 -12.14 12.54
CA THR A 358 -36.01 -11.64 11.43
C THR A 358 -35.23 -11.59 10.11
N ARG A 359 -35.93 -11.28 9.01
CA ARG A 359 -35.32 -11.06 7.69
C ARG A 359 -34.37 -9.84 7.67
N MET A 360 -34.50 -8.91 8.62
CA MET A 360 -33.74 -7.65 8.66
C MET A 360 -32.36 -7.78 9.35
N PHE A 361 -32.13 -8.87 10.09
CA PHE A 361 -30.87 -9.08 10.81
C PHE A 361 -29.64 -9.15 9.90
N MET A 362 -29.74 -9.86 8.78
CA MET A 362 -28.64 -9.98 7.82
C MET A 362 -28.31 -8.64 7.15
N PRO A 363 -29.29 -7.91 6.57
CA PRO A 363 -29.08 -6.54 6.09
C PRO A 363 -28.47 -5.60 7.13
N LEU A 364 -28.86 -5.72 8.40
CA LEU A 364 -28.32 -4.88 9.48
C LEU A 364 -26.82 -5.13 9.71
N ILE A 365 -26.37 -6.39 9.76
CA ILE A 365 -24.93 -6.73 9.86
C ILE A 365 -24.17 -6.17 8.65
N CYS A 366 -24.68 -6.41 7.44
CA CYS A 366 -24.03 -5.93 6.22
C CYS A 366 -23.94 -4.41 6.18
N ALA A 367 -25.04 -3.70 6.49
CA ALA A 367 -25.08 -2.24 6.52
C ALA A 367 -24.09 -1.66 7.52
N TYR A 368 -23.99 -2.24 8.72
CA TYR A 368 -23.00 -1.84 9.72
C TYR A 368 -21.57 -1.98 9.18
N CYS A 369 -21.26 -3.15 8.62
CA CYS A 369 -19.90 -3.45 8.17
C CYS A 369 -19.47 -2.59 6.99
N VAL A 370 -20.34 -2.46 5.97
CA VAL A 370 -20.08 -1.62 4.80
C VAL A 370 -19.95 -0.15 5.18
N ALA A 371 -20.77 0.35 6.12
CA ALA A 371 -20.66 1.73 6.60
C ALA A 371 -19.33 2.00 7.34
N MET A 372 -18.74 0.98 7.97
CA MET A 372 -17.46 1.09 8.70
C MET A 372 -16.23 0.93 7.80
N LEU A 373 -16.34 0.34 6.60
CA LEU A 373 -15.20 0.14 5.68
C LEU A 373 -14.45 1.43 5.33
N PRO A 374 -15.10 2.56 4.99
CA PRO A 374 -14.38 3.80 4.70
C PRO A 374 -13.50 4.28 5.87
N MET A 375 -13.96 4.10 7.12
CA MET A 375 -13.18 4.43 8.31
C MET A 375 -11.97 3.52 8.48
N VAL A 376 -12.15 2.21 8.27
CA VAL A 376 -11.08 1.19 8.23
C VAL A 376 -10.02 1.57 7.19
N TYR A 377 -10.43 2.05 6.02
CA TYR A 377 -9.52 2.49 4.95
C TYR A 377 -8.76 3.77 5.33
N VAL A 378 -9.43 4.76 5.92
CA VAL A 378 -8.75 5.97 6.41
C VAL A 378 -7.69 5.62 7.46
N LEU A 379 -7.99 4.73 8.41
CA LEU A 379 -7.01 4.27 9.39
C LEU A 379 -5.81 3.57 8.73
N SER A 380 -6.04 2.79 7.66
CA SER A 380 -4.96 2.14 6.91
C SER A 380 -4.01 3.11 6.23
N LEU A 381 -4.46 4.34 5.94
CA LEU A 381 -3.66 5.40 5.32
C LEU A 381 -2.87 6.23 6.35
N LEU A 382 -3.38 6.34 7.58
CA LEU A 382 -2.79 7.16 8.65
C LEU A 382 -1.78 6.39 9.51
N ILE A 383 -1.89 5.06 9.62
CA ILE A 383 -1.09 4.25 10.53
C ILE A 383 -0.28 3.21 9.75
N ASP A 384 1.04 3.21 9.94
CA ASP A 384 1.98 2.31 9.25
C ASP A 384 2.09 0.92 9.89
N THR A 385 1.74 0.79 11.17
CA THR A 385 1.83 -0.47 11.91
C THR A 385 0.50 -1.24 11.91
N PRO A 386 0.40 -2.43 11.28
CA PRO A 386 -0.85 -3.18 11.16
C PRO A 386 -1.55 -3.50 12.49
N GLY A 387 -0.78 -3.93 13.49
CA GLY A 387 -1.31 -4.28 14.80
C GLY A 387 -1.92 -3.08 15.55
N VAL A 388 -1.26 -1.92 15.47
CA VAL A 388 -1.75 -0.68 16.08
C VAL A 388 -3.03 -0.22 15.38
N ALA A 389 -3.05 -0.21 14.05
CA ALA A 389 -4.22 0.22 13.29
C ALA A 389 -5.45 -0.66 13.56
N LYS A 390 -5.26 -1.99 13.63
CA LYS A 390 -6.32 -2.94 13.99
C LYS A 390 -6.87 -2.65 15.40
N SER A 391 -6.00 -2.46 16.39
CA SER A 391 -6.40 -2.16 17.76
C SER A 391 -7.14 -0.84 17.88
N VAL A 392 -6.68 0.21 17.18
CA VAL A 392 -7.35 1.52 17.13
C VAL A 392 -8.74 1.42 16.51
N SER A 393 -8.90 0.65 15.42
CA SER A 393 -10.22 0.41 14.81
C SER A 393 -11.19 -0.28 15.77
N ILE A 394 -10.72 -1.32 16.48
CA ILE A 394 -11.53 -2.03 17.47
C ILE A 394 -11.94 -1.10 18.62
N LEU A 395 -10.97 -0.34 19.16
CA LEU A 395 -11.21 0.62 20.25
C LEU A 395 -12.19 1.72 19.84
N TYR A 396 -12.08 2.24 18.62
CA TYR A 396 -13.03 3.23 18.10
C TYR A 396 -14.44 2.66 18.02
N GLN A 397 -14.62 1.47 17.45
CA GLN A 397 -15.96 0.89 17.26
C GLN A 397 -16.62 0.53 18.60
N ILE A 398 -15.88 -0.08 19.53
CA ILE A 398 -16.38 -0.43 20.87
C ILE A 398 -16.57 0.84 21.71
N GLY A 399 -15.64 1.78 21.66
CA GLY A 399 -15.73 3.06 22.35
C GLY A 399 -16.94 3.90 21.91
N SER A 400 -17.23 3.92 20.60
CA SER A 400 -18.44 4.54 20.04
C SER A 400 -19.72 3.92 20.62
N ALA A 401 -19.77 2.59 20.75
CA ALA A 401 -20.91 1.91 21.37
C ALA A 401 -21.05 2.26 22.86
N ALA A 402 -19.94 2.27 23.60
CA ALA A 402 -19.92 2.57 25.03
C ALA A 402 -20.29 4.04 25.33
N LEU A 403 -19.75 4.99 24.56
CA LEU A 403 -20.08 6.42 24.69
C LEU A 403 -21.55 6.69 24.37
N GLY A 404 -22.09 6.08 23.32
CA GLY A 404 -23.51 6.18 22.99
C GLY A 404 -24.41 5.68 24.13
N PHE A 405 -24.01 4.58 24.79
CA PHE A 405 -24.70 4.05 25.96
C PHE A 405 -24.66 5.04 27.14
N VAL A 406 -23.48 5.56 27.51
CA VAL A 406 -23.34 6.53 28.62
C VAL A 406 -24.16 7.79 28.38
N MET A 407 -24.12 8.35 27.17
CA MET A 407 -24.85 9.56 26.80
C MET A 407 -26.37 9.39 26.90
N LEU A 408 -26.88 8.19 26.60
CA LEU A 408 -28.31 7.90 26.73
C LEU A 408 -28.74 7.77 28.20
N PHE A 409 -27.89 7.21 29.07
CA PHE A 409 -28.15 7.14 30.53
C PHE A 409 -28.19 8.52 31.19
N GLN A 410 -27.41 9.48 30.70
CA GLN A 410 -27.39 10.85 31.21
C GLN A 410 -28.56 11.71 30.72
N GLY A 411 -29.54 11.13 30.01
CA GLY A 411 -30.71 11.85 29.50
C GLY A 411 -30.43 12.66 28.22
N GLY A 412 -29.41 12.28 27.45
CA GLY A 412 -29.10 12.90 26.15
C GLY A 412 -30.30 12.90 25.21
N LYS A 413 -30.50 14.00 24.45
CA LYS A 413 -31.57 14.10 23.45
C LYS A 413 -31.41 12.98 22.42
N LYS A 414 -32.52 12.34 21.98
CA LYS A 414 -32.55 11.30 20.93
C LYS A 414 -31.72 11.66 19.68
N LYS A 415 -31.59 12.94 19.35
CA LYS A 415 -30.75 13.45 18.24
C LYS A 415 -29.25 13.09 18.34
N PHE A 416 -28.70 12.86 19.53
CA PHE A 416 -27.30 12.45 19.70
C PHE A 416 -27.04 10.98 19.32
N THR A 417 -28.08 10.16 19.19
CA THR A 417 -27.92 8.75 18.79
C THR A 417 -27.37 8.59 17.37
N HIS A 418 -27.63 9.57 16.48
CA HIS A 418 -27.11 9.56 15.11
C HIS A 418 -25.58 9.70 15.03
N ALA A 419 -24.92 10.23 16.06
CA ALA A 419 -23.47 10.41 16.10
C ALA A 419 -22.72 9.10 16.42
N PHE A 420 -23.40 8.09 16.96
CA PHE A 420 -22.79 6.85 17.46
C PHE A 420 -23.38 5.63 16.72
N PRO A 421 -22.92 5.33 15.49
CA PRO A 421 -23.46 4.24 14.67
C PRO A 421 -23.33 2.86 15.35
N SER A 422 -22.22 2.61 16.05
CA SER A 422 -22.01 1.36 16.78
C SER A 422 -23.04 1.15 17.89
N PHE A 423 -23.42 2.22 18.59
CA PHE A 423 -24.46 2.16 19.62
C PHE A 423 -25.83 1.84 18.99
N ALA A 424 -26.21 2.55 17.93
CA ALA A 424 -27.48 2.34 17.24
C ALA A 424 -27.64 0.88 16.73
N VAL A 425 -26.56 0.28 16.25
CA VAL A 425 -26.55 -1.11 15.79
C VAL A 425 -26.66 -2.10 16.93
N VAL A 426 -25.97 -1.90 18.06
CA VAL A 426 -26.14 -2.76 19.25
C VAL A 426 -27.60 -2.74 19.72
N MET A 427 -28.23 -1.57 19.78
CA MET A 427 -29.66 -1.45 20.14
C MET A 427 -30.58 -2.13 19.13
N SER A 428 -30.24 -2.09 17.84
CA SER A 428 -31.00 -2.76 16.80
C SER A 428 -30.84 -4.29 16.87
N PHE A 429 -29.65 -4.82 17.19
CA PHE A 429 -29.46 -6.25 17.45
C PHE A 429 -30.22 -6.73 18.67
N MET A 430 -30.32 -5.93 19.74
CA MET A 430 -31.16 -6.24 20.89
C MET A 430 -32.63 -6.44 20.47
N LYS A 431 -33.16 -5.52 19.66
CA LYS A 431 -34.53 -5.60 19.14
C LYS A 431 -34.72 -6.84 18.27
N GLU A 432 -33.79 -7.12 17.37
CA GLU A 432 -33.83 -8.28 16.46
C GLU A 432 -33.73 -9.63 17.16
N LEU A 433 -32.92 -9.75 18.22
CA LEU A 433 -32.71 -11.02 18.92
C LEU A 433 -33.78 -11.33 19.96
N PHE A 434 -34.40 -10.32 20.55
CA PHE A 434 -35.33 -10.49 21.67
C PHE A 434 -36.75 -9.99 21.43
N SER A 435 -37.03 -9.34 20.29
CA SER A 435 -38.34 -8.73 19.99
C SER A 435 -38.85 -7.77 21.06
N THR A 436 -37.97 -7.26 21.94
CA THR A 436 -38.32 -6.40 23.07
C THR A 436 -38.18 -4.93 22.68
N ASN A 437 -39.28 -4.19 22.79
CA ASN A 437 -39.25 -2.72 22.75
C ASN A 437 -39.05 -2.22 24.19
N ILE A 438 -37.83 -1.80 24.56
CA ILE A 438 -37.60 -1.10 25.82
C ILE A 438 -37.93 0.39 25.59
N PRO A 439 -39.04 0.94 26.12
CA PRO A 439 -39.59 2.24 25.69
C PRO A 439 -38.69 3.45 25.97
N LYS A 440 -37.70 3.32 26.87
CA LYS A 440 -36.69 4.36 27.16
C LYS A 440 -35.39 4.21 26.35
N LEU A 441 -35.16 3.05 25.74
CA LEU A 441 -33.91 2.67 25.05
C LEU A 441 -34.12 2.36 23.56
N SER A 442 -35.33 2.47 23.02
CA SER A 442 -35.62 2.08 21.64
C SER A 442 -35.11 3.12 20.63
N VAL A 443 -34.07 2.75 19.88
CA VAL A 443 -33.68 3.39 18.62
C VAL A 443 -34.54 2.79 17.50
N THR A 444 -35.08 3.62 16.62
CA THR A 444 -35.86 3.14 15.48
C THR A 444 -34.92 2.61 14.38
N GLU A 445 -35.37 1.63 13.60
CA GLU A 445 -34.56 1.07 12.50
C GLU A 445 -34.11 2.16 11.51
N ARG A 446 -35.00 3.10 11.21
CA ARG A 446 -34.72 4.25 10.35
C ARG A 446 -33.56 5.08 10.89
N GLU A 447 -33.57 5.43 12.17
CA GLU A 447 -32.50 6.19 12.82
C GLU A 447 -31.14 5.46 12.75
N THR A 448 -31.15 4.13 12.89
CA THR A 448 -29.94 3.31 12.76
C THR A 448 -29.35 3.39 11.35
N TYR A 449 -30.15 3.16 10.31
CA TYR A 449 -29.67 3.24 8.93
C TYR A 449 -29.22 4.65 8.54
N GLU A 450 -29.92 5.69 9.00
CA GLU A 450 -29.51 7.09 8.79
C GLU A 450 -28.16 7.39 9.48
N SER A 451 -27.93 6.89 10.70
CA SER A 451 -26.63 7.03 11.39
C SER A 451 -25.50 6.33 10.65
N LEU A 452 -25.73 5.10 10.18
CA LEU A 452 -24.76 4.33 9.40
C LEU A 452 -24.41 5.03 8.08
N LEU A 453 -25.42 5.51 7.35
CA LEU A 453 -25.22 6.22 6.09
C LEU A 453 -24.41 7.50 6.30
N LEU A 454 -24.77 8.31 7.30
CA LEU A 454 -24.07 9.55 7.61
C LEU A 454 -22.60 9.29 7.93
N HIS A 455 -22.31 8.30 8.77
CA HIS A 455 -20.93 7.92 9.12
C HIS A 455 -20.14 7.45 7.90
N GLY A 456 -20.72 6.54 7.10
CA GLY A 456 -20.09 6.04 5.88
C GLY A 456 -19.76 7.15 4.89
N VAL A 457 -20.70 8.08 4.62
CA VAL A 457 -20.49 9.21 3.72
C VAL A 457 -19.38 10.13 4.20
N ILE A 458 -19.35 10.47 5.50
CA ILE A 458 -18.29 11.32 6.08
C ILE A 458 -16.91 10.70 5.82
N PHE A 459 -16.73 9.42 6.13
CA PHE A 459 -15.43 8.77 5.96
C PHE A 459 -15.08 8.51 4.49
N VAL A 460 -16.05 8.33 3.58
CA VAL A 460 -15.79 8.30 2.13
C VAL A 460 -15.26 9.66 1.65
N VAL A 461 -15.86 10.76 2.11
CA VAL A 461 -15.37 12.11 1.75
C VAL A 461 -13.95 12.31 2.27
N VAL A 462 -13.67 11.93 3.53
CA VAL A 462 -12.30 12.00 4.09
C VAL A 462 -11.33 11.14 3.28
N LEU A 463 -11.73 9.92 2.89
CA LEU A 463 -10.91 9.03 2.06
C LEU A 463 -10.57 9.66 0.71
N ILE A 464 -11.56 10.24 0.02
CA ILE A 464 -11.38 10.92 -1.27
C ILE A 464 -10.46 12.13 -1.13
N VAL A 465 -10.69 12.98 -0.11
CA VAL A 465 -9.88 14.17 0.16
C VAL A 465 -8.41 13.80 0.39
N HIS A 466 -8.16 12.75 1.17
CA HIS A 466 -6.81 12.27 1.45
C HIS A 466 -6.15 11.64 0.22
N GLU A 467 -6.84 10.75 -0.50
CA GLU A 467 -6.30 10.06 -1.68
C GLU A 467 -5.98 11.04 -2.83
N LEU A 468 -6.85 12.03 -3.06
CA LEU A 468 -6.60 13.10 -4.03
C LEU A 468 -5.50 14.07 -3.57
N HIS A 469 -5.02 13.94 -2.32
CA HIS A 469 -4.06 14.84 -1.70
C HIS A 469 -4.54 16.30 -1.73
N PHE A 470 -5.86 16.52 -1.61
CA PHE A 470 -6.46 17.86 -1.72
C PHE A 470 -5.90 18.81 -0.64
N GLU A 471 -5.57 18.28 0.54
CA GLU A 471 -4.85 19.01 1.59
C GLU A 471 -3.52 19.60 1.11
N LYS A 472 -2.74 18.82 0.35
CA LYS A 472 -1.47 19.28 -0.24
C LYS A 472 -1.70 20.24 -1.41
N LEU A 473 -2.80 20.09 -2.15
CA LEU A 473 -3.19 21.01 -3.22
C LEU A 473 -3.59 22.39 -2.66
N LEU A 474 -4.40 22.39 -1.59
CA LEU A 474 -4.78 23.59 -0.83
C LEU A 474 -3.54 24.25 -0.22
N LEU A 475 -2.70 23.48 0.49
CA LEU A 475 -1.43 23.98 1.05
C LEU A 475 -0.46 24.47 -0.03
N LYS A 476 -0.45 23.87 -1.23
CA LYS A 476 0.36 24.33 -2.37
C LYS A 476 -0.18 25.63 -2.97
N THR A 477 -1.49 25.88 -2.87
CA THR A 477 -2.14 27.11 -3.31
C THR A 477 -1.87 28.25 -2.31
N VAL A 478 -1.83 27.94 -1.01
CA VAL A 478 -1.59 28.91 0.08
C VAL A 478 -0.10 29.16 0.34
N CYS A 479 0.75 28.14 0.26
CA CYS A 479 2.19 28.20 0.55
C CYS A 479 3.03 27.81 -0.68
N LYS A 480 3.04 28.66 -1.71
CA LYS A 480 4.02 28.53 -2.80
C LYS A 480 5.41 28.92 -2.29
N LYS A 481 6.24 27.94 -1.97
CA LYS A 481 7.68 28.17 -1.82
C LYS A 481 8.29 28.36 -3.21
N THR A 482 8.56 29.59 -3.57
CA THR A 482 9.39 29.92 -4.73
C THR A 482 10.84 29.59 -4.39
N TYR A 483 11.52 28.85 -5.26
CA TYR A 483 12.95 28.64 -5.10
C TYR A 483 13.67 29.95 -5.35
N ILE A 484 14.30 30.48 -4.30
CA ILE A 484 15.21 31.62 -4.39
C ILE A 484 16.61 31.04 -4.51
N GLU A 485 17.22 31.30 -5.66
CA GLU A 485 18.58 30.91 -5.97
C GLU A 485 19.54 31.66 -5.03
N ARG A 486 20.17 30.92 -4.11
CA ARG A 486 21.15 31.49 -3.15
C ARG A 486 22.60 31.28 -3.57
N SER A 487 22.85 30.62 -4.70
CA SER A 487 24.19 30.26 -5.18
C SER A 487 24.66 31.25 -6.25
N GLU A 488 25.89 31.76 -6.10
CA GLU A 488 26.54 32.70 -7.03
C GLU A 488 27.15 32.03 -8.27
N VAL A 489 27.13 30.68 -8.37
CA VAL A 489 27.78 29.96 -9.47
C VAL A 489 26.79 29.81 -10.64
N PRO A 490 27.04 30.43 -11.80
CA PRO A 490 26.19 30.32 -12.98
C PRO A 490 26.21 28.90 -13.55
N ASP A 491 25.13 28.52 -14.24
CA ASP A 491 25.04 27.23 -14.92
C ASP A 491 26.10 27.11 -16.02
N GLY A 492 26.67 25.91 -16.18
CA GLY A 492 27.61 25.59 -17.26
C GLY A 492 26.96 25.64 -18.63
N ALA A 493 27.76 25.83 -19.69
CA ALA A 493 27.29 25.88 -21.07
C ALA A 493 26.50 24.64 -21.48
N ASP A 494 26.88 23.46 -20.97
CA ASP A 494 26.19 22.19 -21.20
C ASP A 494 24.77 22.15 -20.61
N ILE A 495 24.56 22.77 -19.44
CA ILE A 495 23.24 22.88 -18.81
C ILE A 495 22.36 23.86 -19.57
N ILE A 496 22.94 24.97 -20.06
CA ILE A 496 22.23 25.97 -20.87
C ILE A 496 21.80 25.37 -22.21
N GLU A 497 22.72 24.72 -22.92
CA GLU A 497 22.45 23.99 -24.17
C GLU A 497 21.36 22.91 -23.97
N GLU A 498 21.45 22.16 -22.87
CA GLU A 498 20.44 21.15 -22.54
C GLU A 498 19.06 21.76 -22.27
N ARG A 499 19.01 22.88 -21.56
CA ARG A 499 17.76 23.60 -21.28
C ARG A 499 17.10 24.04 -22.59
N GLU A 500 17.85 24.70 -23.47
CA GLU A 500 17.34 25.12 -24.79
C GLU A 500 16.87 23.91 -25.62
N ARG A 501 17.61 22.81 -25.58
CA ARG A 501 17.26 21.56 -26.28
C ARG A 501 15.94 20.97 -25.79
N VAL A 502 15.64 21.07 -24.50
CA VAL A 502 14.39 20.55 -23.91
C VAL A 502 13.22 21.52 -24.13
N GLU A 503 13.45 22.82 -24.00
CA GLU A 503 12.41 23.85 -24.18
C GLU A 503 11.91 23.91 -25.63
N ASN A 504 12.78 23.66 -26.61
CA ASN A 504 12.40 23.73 -28.02
C ASN A 504 11.63 22.48 -28.52
N ASN A 505 11.94 21.27 -28.03
CA ASN A 505 11.45 20.01 -28.61
C ASN A 505 10.96 19.00 -27.55
N ILE A 506 9.97 19.35 -26.73
CA ILE A 506 9.48 18.49 -25.64
C ILE A 506 8.96 17.13 -26.15
N SER A 507 8.24 17.12 -27.28
CA SER A 507 7.62 15.93 -27.89
C SER A 507 8.62 14.89 -28.40
N ASP A 508 9.89 15.28 -28.62
CA ASP A 508 10.93 14.37 -29.09
C ASP A 508 11.46 13.44 -27.98
N PHE A 509 11.05 13.67 -26.72
CA PHE A 509 11.56 12.97 -25.56
C PHE A 509 10.59 11.92 -25.03
N ALA A 510 11.12 10.73 -24.75
CA ALA A 510 10.42 9.74 -23.94
C ALA A 510 10.21 10.25 -22.50
N LEU A 511 11.13 11.07 -21.99
CA LEU A 511 11.00 11.79 -20.73
C LEU A 511 11.61 13.20 -20.86
N ALA A 512 10.82 14.24 -20.58
CA ALA A 512 11.31 15.61 -20.45
C ALA A 512 11.02 16.15 -19.05
N VAL A 513 12.06 16.63 -18.39
CA VAL A 513 11.99 17.26 -17.06
C VAL A 513 12.35 18.73 -17.23
N GLN A 514 11.49 19.64 -16.74
CA GLN A 514 11.66 21.08 -16.88
C GLN A 514 11.56 21.77 -15.51
N ASP A 515 12.60 22.53 -15.15
CA ASP A 515 12.68 23.37 -13.95
C ASP A 515 12.23 22.67 -12.64
N LEU A 516 12.48 21.36 -12.56
CA LEU A 516 11.96 20.53 -11.49
C LEU A 516 12.53 20.97 -10.15
N THR A 517 11.63 21.31 -9.23
CA THR A 517 11.99 21.79 -7.90
C THR A 517 11.22 21.02 -6.84
N LYS A 518 11.96 20.52 -5.84
CA LYS A 518 11.38 19.74 -4.74
C LYS A 518 11.98 20.13 -3.40
N TYR A 519 11.10 20.46 -2.46
CA TYR A 519 11.44 20.73 -1.06
C TYR A 519 11.04 19.56 -0.15
N HIS A 520 11.89 19.26 0.82
CA HIS A 520 11.61 18.44 1.99
C HIS A 520 11.73 19.31 3.25
N GLY A 521 10.58 19.71 3.80
CA GLY A 521 10.53 20.69 4.88
C GLY A 521 11.11 22.04 4.43
N VAL A 522 12.28 22.39 4.97
CA VAL A 522 13.04 23.61 4.63
C VAL A 522 14.11 23.39 3.56
N THR A 523 14.56 22.15 3.36
CA THR A 523 15.67 21.83 2.46
C THR A 523 15.16 21.64 1.03
N CYS A 524 15.74 22.36 0.06
CA CYS A 524 15.49 22.14 -1.35
C CYS A 524 16.33 20.96 -1.85
N ALA A 525 15.70 19.80 -2.00
CA ALA A 525 16.34 18.55 -2.42
C ALA A 525 16.65 18.50 -3.93
N VAL A 526 15.81 19.14 -4.75
CA VAL A 526 16.00 19.29 -6.21
C VAL A 526 15.77 20.75 -6.56
N LYS A 527 16.67 21.35 -7.34
CA LYS A 527 16.77 22.79 -7.60
C LYS A 527 16.77 23.07 -9.10
N LYS A 528 15.61 23.42 -9.66
CA LYS A 528 15.39 23.79 -11.07
C LYS A 528 16.12 22.89 -12.08
N THR A 529 15.97 21.58 -11.93
CA THR A 529 16.64 20.62 -12.81
C THR A 529 15.88 20.47 -14.13
N THR A 530 16.59 20.57 -15.27
CA THR A 530 16.04 20.40 -16.63
C THR A 530 16.89 19.40 -17.42
N TYR A 531 16.27 18.40 -18.05
CA TYR A 531 16.92 17.46 -18.98
C TYR A 531 15.88 16.64 -19.77
N GLY A 532 16.28 16.13 -20.95
CA GLY A 532 15.41 15.34 -21.83
C GLY A 532 16.07 14.06 -22.33
N ILE A 533 15.31 12.97 -22.36
CA ILE A 533 15.78 11.61 -22.68
C ILE A 533 14.99 11.06 -23.87
N LYS A 534 15.68 10.61 -24.92
CA LYS A 534 15.05 10.05 -26.12
C LYS A 534 14.82 8.55 -26.00
N GLU A 535 14.02 7.99 -26.90
CA GLU A 535 13.91 6.55 -27.08
C GLU A 535 15.28 5.94 -27.42
N LYS A 536 15.54 4.70 -26.99
CA LYS A 536 16.84 4.02 -27.13
C LYS A 536 18.03 4.67 -26.41
N ASP A 537 17.82 5.75 -25.65
CA ASP A 537 18.86 6.32 -24.79
C ASP A 537 18.88 5.63 -23.43
N CYS A 538 20.08 5.59 -22.83
CA CYS A 538 20.25 5.29 -21.41
C CYS A 538 20.90 6.49 -20.73
N PHE A 539 20.21 7.05 -19.72
CA PHE A 539 20.63 8.24 -18.99
C PHE A 539 20.98 7.89 -17.55
N GLY A 540 22.19 8.24 -17.13
CA GLY A 540 22.69 8.03 -15.77
C GLY A 540 22.62 9.30 -14.95
N LEU A 541 21.91 9.27 -13.83
CA LEU A 541 21.88 10.36 -12.86
C LEU A 541 22.83 10.05 -11.71
N VAL A 542 23.93 10.78 -11.64
CA VAL A 542 25.06 10.49 -10.74
C VAL A 542 25.22 11.61 -9.73
N GLY A 543 25.65 11.27 -8.51
CA GLY A 543 25.95 12.26 -7.48
C GLY A 543 26.14 11.61 -6.12
N ALA A 544 26.70 12.35 -5.16
CA ALA A 544 26.87 11.87 -3.80
C ALA A 544 25.52 11.50 -3.13
N SER A 545 25.58 10.77 -2.02
CA SER A 545 24.40 10.52 -1.17
C SER A 545 23.79 11.84 -0.71
N GLY A 546 22.47 12.00 -0.86
CA GLY A 546 21.79 13.25 -0.56
C GLY A 546 21.82 14.32 -1.67
N ALA A 547 22.40 14.03 -2.84
CA ALA A 547 22.42 14.96 -3.97
C ALA A 547 21.05 15.21 -4.64
N GLY A 548 20.00 14.46 -4.28
CA GLY A 548 18.64 14.64 -4.80
C GLY A 548 18.18 13.60 -5.83
N LYS A 549 18.95 12.54 -6.09
CA LYS A 549 18.65 11.47 -7.07
C LYS A 549 17.27 10.80 -6.84
N THR A 550 17.10 10.12 -5.71
CA THR A 550 15.83 9.47 -5.34
C THR A 550 14.68 10.47 -5.23
N SER A 551 14.94 11.70 -4.76
CA SER A 551 13.89 12.75 -4.71
C SER A 551 13.42 13.19 -6.10
N THR A 552 14.30 13.13 -7.10
CA THR A 552 13.96 13.40 -8.51
C THR A 552 13.08 12.26 -9.05
N PHE A 553 13.46 11.01 -8.81
CA PHE A 553 12.69 9.84 -9.24
C PHE A 553 11.33 9.74 -8.56
N ASP A 554 11.23 9.98 -7.25
CA ASP A 554 9.96 10.05 -6.52
C ASP A 554 8.97 11.03 -7.16
N VAL A 555 9.47 12.13 -7.73
CA VAL A 555 8.63 13.14 -8.38
C VAL A 555 8.23 12.70 -9.79
N ILE A 556 9.15 12.12 -10.55
CA ILE A 556 8.88 11.62 -11.91
C ILE A 556 7.88 10.46 -11.87
N THR A 557 8.00 9.54 -10.90
CA THR A 557 7.07 8.42 -10.73
C THR A 557 5.76 8.82 -10.05
N GLY A 558 5.65 10.05 -9.55
CA GLY A 558 4.44 10.54 -8.89
C GLY A 558 4.24 10.07 -7.45
N LEU A 559 5.22 9.38 -6.84
CA LEU A 559 5.23 9.07 -5.41
C LEU A 559 5.21 10.35 -4.56
N ARG A 560 5.85 11.42 -5.05
CA ARG A 560 5.81 12.76 -4.47
C ARG A 560 5.41 13.78 -5.53
N SER A 561 4.69 14.82 -5.12
CA SER A 561 4.38 15.94 -6.04
C SER A 561 5.50 16.97 -6.07
N ALA A 562 5.80 17.51 -7.26
CA ALA A 562 6.72 18.63 -7.44
C ALA A 562 6.21 19.90 -6.73
N ASN A 563 7.13 20.74 -6.24
CA ASN A 563 6.80 22.07 -5.75
C ASN A 563 6.67 23.06 -6.90
N SER A 564 7.60 23.01 -7.86
CA SER A 564 7.61 23.76 -9.12
C SER A 564 8.24 22.90 -10.23
N GLY A 565 8.07 23.31 -11.47
CA GLY A 565 8.52 22.58 -12.65
C GLY A 565 7.51 21.54 -13.13
N THR A 566 7.79 20.97 -14.29
CA THR A 566 6.91 20.08 -15.05
C THR A 566 7.68 18.84 -15.52
N VAL A 567 6.97 17.73 -15.64
CA VAL A 567 7.52 16.46 -16.15
C VAL A 567 6.56 15.98 -17.23
N PHE A 568 7.10 15.62 -18.39
CA PHE A 568 6.38 15.08 -19.54
C PHE A 568 6.92 13.69 -19.87
N ILE A 569 6.02 12.76 -20.16
CA ILE A 569 6.36 11.41 -20.61
C ILE A 569 5.71 11.22 -21.98
N GLY A 570 6.53 11.21 -23.02
CA GLY A 570 6.04 11.49 -24.37
C GLY A 570 5.34 12.86 -24.41
N ASP A 571 4.15 12.89 -25.01
CA ASP A 571 3.36 14.12 -25.14
C ASP A 571 2.46 14.42 -23.93
N GLU A 572 2.39 13.52 -22.94
CA GLU A 572 1.48 13.66 -21.82
C GLU A 572 2.14 14.29 -20.59
N PHE A 573 1.45 15.25 -19.99
CA PHE A 573 1.82 15.78 -18.68
C PHE A 573 1.64 14.72 -17.60
N VAL A 574 2.66 14.50 -16.76
CA VAL A 574 2.59 13.46 -15.73
C VAL A 574 1.52 13.80 -14.69
N ASN A 575 0.38 13.10 -14.76
CA ASN A 575 -0.66 13.13 -13.74
C ASN A 575 -0.81 11.74 -13.10
N ARG A 576 0.17 11.38 -12.26
CA ARG A 576 0.18 10.29 -11.25
C ARG A 576 -0.15 8.84 -11.70
N THR A 577 -0.48 8.55 -12.96
CA THR A 577 -1.10 7.26 -13.36
C THR A 577 -0.66 6.72 -14.72
N GLN A 578 0.53 7.09 -15.19
CA GLN A 578 1.04 6.62 -16.47
C GLN A 578 1.87 5.35 -16.35
N GLY A 579 1.82 4.53 -17.38
CA GLY A 579 2.63 3.33 -17.53
C GLY A 579 4.10 3.69 -17.50
N ILE A 580 4.78 3.52 -16.36
CA ILE A 580 6.22 3.71 -16.21
C ILE A 580 6.78 2.45 -15.57
N GLY A 581 7.81 1.87 -16.19
CA GLY A 581 8.59 0.84 -15.52
C GLY A 581 9.41 1.45 -14.38
N TYR A 582 9.21 1.06 -13.12
CA TYR A 582 10.01 1.61 -12.02
C TYR A 582 10.56 0.55 -11.07
N CYS A 583 11.87 0.57 -10.86
CA CYS A 583 12.56 -0.18 -9.81
C CYS A 583 13.09 0.80 -8.75
N PRO A 584 12.38 1.01 -7.62
CA PRO A 584 12.86 1.84 -6.52
C PRO A 584 14.05 1.22 -5.80
N GLN A 585 14.78 1.98 -4.99
CA GLN A 585 15.90 1.46 -4.19
C GLN A 585 15.47 0.36 -3.19
N PHE A 586 14.27 0.46 -2.62
CA PHE A 586 13.68 -0.52 -1.72
C PHE A 586 12.90 -1.63 -2.46
N ASP A 587 12.60 -2.73 -1.77
CA ASP A 587 11.81 -3.82 -2.34
C ASP A 587 10.32 -3.45 -2.41
N ALA A 588 9.80 -3.24 -3.62
CA ALA A 588 8.41 -2.84 -3.85
C ALA A 588 7.46 -4.00 -4.17
N MET A 589 7.58 -5.13 -3.46
CA MET A 589 6.82 -6.36 -3.71
C MET A 589 6.18 -6.89 -2.44
N LEU A 590 5.11 -7.70 -2.58
CA LEU A 590 4.48 -8.34 -1.43
C LEU A 590 5.34 -9.51 -0.94
N PRO A 591 5.75 -9.51 0.35
CA PRO A 591 6.73 -10.47 0.87
C PRO A 591 6.21 -11.91 0.95
N ARG A 592 4.89 -12.09 1.08
CA ARG A 592 4.24 -13.40 1.23
C ARG A 592 4.01 -14.10 -0.10
N LEU A 593 3.84 -13.33 -1.18
CA LEU A 593 3.65 -13.85 -2.53
C LEU A 593 4.99 -14.35 -3.08
N SER A 594 4.94 -15.31 -4.00
CA SER A 594 6.14 -15.72 -4.74
C SER A 594 6.60 -14.65 -5.73
N CYS A 595 7.85 -14.76 -6.22
CA CYS A 595 8.36 -13.88 -7.27
C CYS A 595 7.45 -13.89 -8.50
N ARG A 596 7.04 -15.09 -8.94
CA ARG A 596 6.12 -15.29 -10.04
C ARG A 596 4.76 -14.65 -9.79
N GLN A 597 4.18 -14.80 -8.60
CA GLN A 597 2.87 -14.23 -8.27
C GLN A 597 2.90 -12.69 -8.29
N ASN A 598 3.91 -12.08 -7.68
CA ASN A 598 4.09 -10.62 -7.71
C ASN A 598 4.19 -10.10 -9.15
N MET A 599 5.07 -10.71 -9.96
CA MET A 599 5.26 -10.34 -11.36
C MET A 599 3.99 -10.56 -12.19
N MET A 600 3.23 -11.63 -11.93
CA MET A 600 1.99 -11.96 -12.64
C MET A 600 0.88 -10.93 -12.39
N VAL A 601 0.76 -10.43 -11.16
CA VAL A 601 -0.18 -9.34 -10.85
C VAL A 601 0.18 -8.09 -11.65
N ILE A 602 1.46 -7.67 -11.62
CA ILE A 602 1.88 -6.46 -12.34
C ILE A 602 1.77 -6.62 -13.86
N ALA A 603 2.15 -7.78 -14.41
CA ALA A 603 2.00 -8.06 -15.84
C ALA A 603 0.53 -8.02 -16.30
N ALA A 604 -0.40 -8.53 -15.48
CA ALA A 604 -1.82 -8.43 -15.79
C ALA A 604 -2.35 -6.99 -15.69
N LEU A 605 -1.86 -6.20 -14.72
CA LEU A 605 -2.24 -4.79 -14.59
C LEU A 605 -1.72 -3.93 -15.74
N ASN A 606 -0.53 -4.24 -16.25
CA ASN A 606 0.03 -3.69 -17.50
C ASN A 606 -0.83 -4.01 -18.73
N GLY A 607 -1.79 -4.93 -18.62
CA GLY A 607 -2.73 -5.27 -19.67
C GLY A 607 -2.23 -6.33 -20.65
N TYR A 608 -1.23 -7.15 -20.30
CA TYR A 608 -0.83 -8.27 -21.16
C TYR A 608 -1.92 -9.32 -21.25
N LYS A 609 -2.25 -9.77 -22.47
CA LYS A 609 -3.25 -10.82 -22.71
C LYS A 609 -2.82 -12.18 -22.14
N TYR A 610 -1.52 -12.47 -22.17
CA TYR A 610 -0.92 -13.70 -21.66
C TYR A 610 0.11 -13.43 -20.54
N PRO A 611 -0.31 -12.90 -19.38
CA PRO A 611 0.62 -12.40 -18.36
C PRO A 611 1.54 -13.50 -17.81
N LYS A 612 1.07 -14.74 -17.76
CA LYS A 612 1.88 -15.88 -17.33
C LYS A 612 3.09 -16.11 -18.26
N LYS A 613 2.89 -16.04 -19.58
CA LYS A 613 3.96 -16.28 -20.57
C LYS A 613 5.04 -15.19 -20.50
N VAL A 614 4.62 -13.91 -20.44
CA VAL A 614 5.52 -12.76 -20.27
C VAL A 614 6.38 -12.91 -19.01
N VAL A 615 5.77 -13.30 -17.89
CA VAL A 615 6.48 -13.51 -16.63
C VAL A 615 7.43 -14.70 -16.71
N ASP A 616 7.03 -15.80 -17.36
CA ASP A 616 7.87 -16.98 -17.57
C ASP A 616 9.12 -16.68 -18.42
N GLU A 617 9.00 -15.82 -19.41
CA GLU A 617 10.12 -15.37 -20.23
C GLU A 617 11.01 -14.42 -19.44
N MET A 618 10.44 -13.41 -18.78
CA MET A 618 11.23 -12.48 -17.96
C MET A 618 11.99 -13.19 -16.83
N LEU A 619 11.39 -14.21 -16.20
CA LEU A 619 12.07 -15.03 -15.19
C LEU A 619 13.23 -15.84 -15.76
N ARG A 620 13.15 -16.28 -17.02
CA ARG A 620 14.26 -16.93 -17.73
C ARG A 620 15.40 -15.94 -17.98
N PHE A 621 15.08 -14.73 -18.47
CA PHE A 621 16.10 -13.69 -18.72
C PHE A 621 16.80 -13.22 -17.44
N LEU A 622 16.10 -13.21 -16.31
CA LEU A 622 16.67 -12.83 -15.02
C LEU A 622 17.43 -13.97 -14.33
N ASP A 623 17.46 -15.16 -14.91
CA ASP A 623 18.00 -16.38 -14.30
C ASP A 623 17.37 -16.64 -12.91
N LEU A 624 16.03 -16.59 -12.86
CA LEU A 624 15.21 -16.76 -11.65
C LEU A 624 14.17 -17.89 -11.76
N THR A 625 14.20 -18.68 -12.83
CA THR A 625 13.20 -19.73 -13.11
C THR A 625 13.10 -20.73 -11.95
N GLU A 626 14.23 -21.24 -11.45
CA GLU A 626 14.28 -22.22 -10.34
C GLU A 626 13.76 -21.65 -9.02
N HIS A 627 13.92 -20.34 -8.82
CA HIS A 627 13.49 -19.65 -7.60
C HIS A 627 12.13 -18.96 -7.75
N SER A 628 11.45 -19.13 -8.87
CA SER A 628 10.22 -18.38 -9.21
C SER A 628 9.06 -18.64 -8.25
N SER A 629 8.97 -19.84 -7.69
CA SER A 629 7.95 -20.26 -6.72
C SER A 629 8.31 -19.92 -5.27
N LYS A 630 9.53 -19.43 -5.01
CA LYS A 630 9.98 -19.04 -3.67
C LYS A 630 9.22 -17.78 -3.24
N ALA A 631 8.75 -17.77 -1.98
CA ALA A 631 8.18 -16.56 -1.38
C ALA A 631 9.20 -15.42 -1.40
N PHE A 632 8.77 -14.22 -1.78
CA PHE A 632 9.66 -13.08 -2.00
C PHE A 632 10.49 -12.72 -0.75
N SER A 633 9.90 -12.84 0.44
CA SER A 633 10.58 -12.70 1.75
C SER A 633 11.73 -13.68 1.98
N ARG A 634 11.76 -14.81 1.28
CA ARG A 634 12.84 -15.82 1.40
C ARG A 634 13.91 -15.65 0.32
N CYS A 635 13.75 -14.72 -0.62
CA CYS A 635 14.73 -14.44 -1.66
C CYS A 635 15.94 -13.68 -1.10
N SER A 636 17.12 -13.93 -1.66
CA SER A 636 18.32 -13.13 -1.34
C SER A 636 18.15 -11.68 -1.81
N GLY A 637 18.97 -10.75 -1.31
CA GLY A 637 18.94 -9.35 -1.75
C GLY A 637 19.07 -9.21 -3.27
N GLY A 638 20.05 -9.88 -3.89
CA GLY A 638 20.23 -9.88 -5.34
C GLY A 638 19.07 -10.50 -6.12
N GLN A 639 18.40 -11.54 -5.58
CA GLN A 639 17.20 -12.12 -6.20
C GLN A 639 16.02 -11.14 -6.17
N ARG A 640 15.77 -10.51 -5.00
CA ARG A 640 14.71 -9.49 -4.85
C ARG A 640 14.93 -8.32 -5.80
N ARG A 641 16.18 -7.89 -5.95
CA ARG A 641 16.57 -6.81 -6.85
C ARG A 641 16.31 -7.14 -8.31
N ARG A 642 16.69 -8.34 -8.76
CA ARG A 642 16.39 -8.84 -10.12
C ARG A 642 14.90 -8.87 -10.42
N VAL A 643 14.05 -9.29 -9.46
CA VAL A 643 12.59 -9.23 -9.61
C VAL A 643 12.10 -7.80 -9.80
N GLY A 644 12.61 -6.84 -9.02
CA GLY A 644 12.28 -5.42 -9.15
C GLY A 644 12.65 -4.85 -10.53
N ILE A 645 13.85 -5.18 -11.03
CA ILE A 645 14.30 -4.80 -12.38
C ILE A 645 13.39 -5.44 -13.44
N GLY A 646 13.07 -6.73 -13.29
CA GLY A 646 12.13 -7.43 -14.16
C GLY A 646 10.78 -6.74 -14.26
N VAL A 647 10.19 -6.34 -13.13
CA VAL A 647 8.91 -5.63 -13.09
C VAL A 647 8.98 -4.28 -13.81
N ALA A 648 10.07 -3.53 -13.64
CA ALA A 648 10.26 -2.28 -14.37
C ALA A 648 10.38 -2.52 -15.89
N LEU A 649 11.16 -3.51 -16.31
CA LEU A 649 11.41 -3.80 -17.73
C LEU A 649 10.22 -4.44 -18.44
N MET A 650 9.38 -5.20 -17.72
CA MET A 650 8.13 -5.76 -18.24
C MET A 650 7.07 -4.71 -18.55
N ASN A 651 7.17 -3.48 -18.03
CA ASN A 651 6.17 -2.46 -18.33
C ASN A 651 6.13 -2.20 -19.86
N PRO A 652 4.97 -2.16 -20.51
CA PRO A 652 4.89 -1.99 -21.97
C PRO A 652 5.31 -0.59 -22.44
N SER A 653 5.43 0.38 -21.53
CA SER A 653 5.89 1.73 -21.87
C SER A 653 7.32 1.76 -22.40
N LYS A 654 7.62 2.84 -23.12
CA LYS A 654 8.96 3.08 -23.66
C LYS A 654 9.96 3.58 -22.61
N LEU A 655 9.55 3.80 -21.36
CA LEU A 655 10.38 4.40 -20.31
C LEU A 655 10.51 3.45 -19.10
N ALA A 656 11.75 3.19 -18.70
CA ALA A 656 12.08 2.48 -17.46
C ALA A 656 12.99 3.35 -16.58
N ILE A 657 12.67 3.43 -15.29
CA ILE A 657 13.42 4.17 -14.27
C ILE A 657 13.95 3.17 -13.22
N LEU A 658 15.24 3.22 -12.93
CA LEU A 658 15.92 2.28 -12.04
C LEU A 658 16.73 3.04 -10.99
N ASP A 659 16.34 2.98 -9.72
CA ASP A 659 17.00 3.70 -8.63
C ASP A 659 18.06 2.81 -7.96
N GLU A 660 19.34 2.95 -8.34
CA GLU A 660 20.48 2.13 -7.91
C GLU A 660 20.32 0.63 -8.26
N PRO A 661 20.14 0.25 -9.55
CA PRO A 661 19.80 -1.11 -9.97
C PRO A 661 20.74 -2.20 -9.44
N THR A 662 22.04 -1.93 -9.36
CA THR A 662 23.03 -2.97 -9.02
C THR A 662 23.71 -2.79 -7.66
N ALA A 663 23.17 -1.92 -6.80
CA ALA A 663 23.69 -1.71 -5.46
C ALA A 663 23.59 -3.01 -4.63
N GLY A 664 24.72 -3.44 -4.04
CA GLY A 664 24.77 -4.64 -3.19
C GLY A 664 24.62 -5.97 -3.95
N ILE A 665 24.75 -5.97 -5.28
CA ILE A 665 24.79 -7.18 -6.11
C ILE A 665 26.25 -7.57 -6.39
N ASP A 666 26.54 -8.87 -6.44
CA ASP A 666 27.83 -9.41 -6.83
C ASP A 666 28.23 -9.04 -8.29
N PRO A 667 29.53 -8.94 -8.61
CA PRO A 667 30.01 -8.54 -9.94
C PRO A 667 29.42 -9.36 -11.11
N LYS A 668 29.34 -10.69 -10.98
CA LYS A 668 28.85 -11.57 -12.06
C LYS A 668 27.39 -11.26 -12.40
N THR A 669 26.53 -11.22 -11.39
CA THR A 669 25.10 -10.90 -11.56
C THR A 669 24.88 -9.46 -12.04
N ARG A 670 25.71 -8.51 -11.59
CA ARG A 670 25.69 -7.12 -12.06
C ARG A 670 25.90 -7.01 -13.58
N HIS A 671 26.92 -7.69 -14.12
CA HIS A 671 27.17 -7.68 -15.57
C HIS A 671 26.08 -8.38 -16.38
N GLN A 672 25.42 -9.40 -15.82
CA GLN A 672 24.22 -9.99 -16.45
C GLN A 672 23.08 -8.97 -16.55
N ILE A 673 22.82 -8.22 -15.48
CA ILE A 673 21.85 -7.12 -15.49
C ILE A 673 22.23 -6.06 -16.53
N TRP A 674 23.50 -5.68 -16.61
CA TRP A 674 23.95 -4.71 -17.60
C TRP A 674 23.69 -5.18 -19.03
N SER A 675 23.95 -6.45 -19.31
CA SER A 675 23.68 -7.07 -20.60
C SER A 675 22.18 -7.04 -20.93
N LEU A 676 21.32 -7.34 -19.94
CA LEU A 676 19.87 -7.22 -20.08
C LEU A 676 19.43 -5.78 -20.37
N LEU A 677 19.95 -4.80 -19.65
CA LEU A 677 19.61 -3.38 -19.86
C LEU A 677 20.02 -2.90 -21.26
N LYS A 678 21.19 -3.34 -21.76
CA LYS A 678 21.63 -3.06 -23.13
C LYS A 678 20.68 -3.66 -24.17
N LYS A 679 20.26 -4.91 -24.00
CA LYS A 679 19.27 -5.56 -24.88
C LYS A 679 17.92 -4.82 -24.86
N MET A 680 17.44 -4.43 -23.69
CA MET A 680 16.20 -3.66 -23.56
C MET A 680 16.28 -2.27 -24.20
N ARG A 681 17.43 -1.60 -24.07
CA ARG A 681 17.71 -0.34 -24.78
C ARG A 681 17.65 -0.54 -26.30
N ALA A 682 18.32 -1.58 -26.81
CA ALA A 682 18.32 -1.91 -28.24
C ALA A 682 16.91 -2.20 -28.78
N SER A 683 16.04 -2.81 -27.97
CA SER A 683 14.63 -3.06 -28.31
C SER A 683 13.75 -1.81 -28.43
N GLY A 684 14.26 -0.62 -28.06
CA GLY A 684 13.51 0.65 -28.18
C GLY A 684 13.27 1.38 -26.87
N LYS A 685 13.54 0.78 -25.70
CA LYS A 685 13.26 1.42 -24.40
C LYS A 685 14.27 2.50 -24.06
N ALA A 686 13.77 3.64 -23.59
CA ALA A 686 14.53 4.64 -22.85
C ALA A 686 14.72 4.18 -21.40
N ILE A 687 15.96 4.23 -20.90
CA ILE A 687 16.31 3.79 -19.55
C ILE A 687 16.89 4.98 -18.78
N VAL A 688 16.37 5.25 -17.60
CA VAL A 688 16.89 6.25 -16.66
C VAL A 688 17.38 5.49 -15.44
N LEU A 689 18.64 5.63 -15.08
CA LEU A 689 19.17 4.98 -13.87
C LEU A 689 19.84 6.00 -12.96
N SER A 690 19.74 5.79 -11.66
CA SER A 690 20.65 6.43 -10.71
C SER A 690 21.72 5.43 -10.33
N SER A 691 22.96 5.90 -10.17
CA SER A 691 24.03 5.05 -9.66
C SER A 691 25.06 5.87 -8.89
N HIS A 692 25.73 5.18 -7.97
CA HIS A 692 26.96 5.63 -7.34
C HIS A 692 28.20 4.96 -7.97
N SER A 693 28.02 3.95 -8.83
CA SER A 693 29.10 3.31 -9.58
C SER A 693 29.32 4.07 -10.89
N MET A 694 30.50 4.65 -11.05
CA MET A 694 30.88 5.30 -12.31
C MET A 694 31.04 4.28 -13.42
N GLU A 695 31.57 3.10 -13.11
CA GLU A 695 31.73 1.99 -14.05
C GLU A 695 30.38 1.57 -14.64
N GLU A 696 29.32 1.50 -13.83
CA GLU A 696 27.95 1.25 -14.31
C GLU A 696 27.48 2.31 -15.28
N CYS A 697 27.68 3.58 -14.94
CA CYS A 697 27.27 4.70 -15.78
C CYS A 697 28.05 4.72 -17.09
N GLU A 698 29.35 4.43 -17.06
CA GLU A 698 30.16 4.30 -18.27
C GLU A 698 29.74 3.09 -19.11
N ALA A 699 29.40 1.96 -18.50
CA ALA A 699 29.05 0.75 -19.21
C ALA A 699 27.67 0.80 -19.87
N LEU A 700 26.72 1.56 -19.30
CA LEU A 700 25.32 1.58 -19.74
C LEU A 700 24.87 2.89 -20.37
N CYS A 701 25.31 4.02 -19.81
CA CYS A 701 24.70 5.31 -20.09
C CYS A 701 25.32 5.96 -21.33
N SER A 702 24.46 6.36 -22.25
CA SER A 702 24.81 7.22 -23.39
C SER A 702 25.15 8.65 -22.94
N ARG A 703 24.47 9.12 -21.88
CA ARG A 703 24.62 10.45 -21.29
C ARG A 703 24.49 10.35 -19.78
N ILE A 704 25.24 11.19 -19.07
CA ILE A 704 25.32 11.22 -17.63
C ILE A 704 25.03 12.65 -17.18
N GLY A 705 24.12 12.81 -16.22
CA GLY A 705 23.88 14.05 -15.50
C GLY A 705 24.48 13.99 -14.10
N ILE A 706 25.30 14.97 -13.74
CA ILE A 706 25.94 15.05 -12.42
C ILE A 706 25.15 16.01 -11.52
N LEU A 707 24.64 15.49 -10.42
CA LEU A 707 23.94 16.22 -9.37
C LEU A 707 24.87 16.54 -8.20
N VAL A 708 24.92 17.82 -7.82
CA VAL A 708 25.59 18.31 -6.63
C VAL A 708 24.62 19.14 -5.80
N ARG A 709 24.36 18.71 -4.56
CA ARG A 709 23.45 19.41 -3.61
C ARG A 709 22.10 19.80 -4.20
N GLY A 710 21.49 18.92 -4.99
CA GLY A 710 20.18 19.12 -5.61
C GLY A 710 20.19 19.89 -6.93
N ARG A 711 21.34 20.39 -7.40
CA ARG A 711 21.49 21.09 -8.69
C ARG A 711 22.14 20.16 -9.71
N LEU A 712 21.64 20.17 -10.94
CA LEU A 712 22.32 19.54 -12.08
C LEU A 712 23.43 20.49 -12.53
N VAL A 713 24.69 20.07 -12.38
CA VAL A 713 25.85 20.93 -12.59
C VAL A 713 26.60 20.60 -13.88
N ALA A 714 26.47 19.38 -14.37
CA ALA A 714 27.03 18.96 -15.64
C ALA A 714 26.17 17.88 -16.31
N ILE A 715 26.14 17.84 -17.64
CA ILE A 715 25.43 16.83 -18.41
C ILE A 715 26.16 16.53 -19.73
N GLY A 716 26.35 15.25 -20.06
CA GLY A 716 27.01 14.87 -21.32
C GLY A 716 27.41 13.42 -21.39
N ALA A 717 28.04 13.01 -22.49
CA ALA A 717 28.66 11.70 -22.59
C ALA A 717 29.87 11.60 -21.63
N SER A 718 30.19 10.42 -21.11
CA SER A 718 31.30 10.22 -20.14
C SER A 718 32.61 10.89 -20.58
N GLN A 719 33.05 10.69 -21.83
CA GLN A 719 34.30 11.26 -22.33
C GLN A 719 34.24 12.80 -22.43
N THR A 720 33.11 13.35 -22.85
CA THR A 720 32.89 14.80 -22.92
C THR A 720 32.96 15.44 -21.52
N LEU A 721 32.40 14.78 -20.50
CA LEU A 721 32.48 15.23 -19.11
C LEU A 721 33.93 15.22 -18.59
N LYS A 722 34.70 14.16 -18.87
CA LYS A 722 36.13 14.06 -18.51
C LYS A 722 36.94 15.19 -19.16
N THR A 723 36.75 15.44 -20.45
CA THR A 723 37.49 16.49 -21.16
C THR A 723 37.09 17.91 -20.75
N ARG A 724 35.81 18.16 -20.40
CA ARG A 724 35.35 19.51 -20.01
C ARG A 724 35.69 19.89 -18.57
N HIS A 725 35.65 18.94 -17.64
CA HIS A 725 35.76 19.23 -16.21
C HIS A 725 37.04 18.72 -15.55
N ALA A 726 37.77 17.80 -16.17
CA ALA A 726 39.01 17.28 -15.64
C ALA A 726 40.22 17.60 -16.54
N ASP A 727 40.90 18.69 -16.21
CA ASP A 727 42.13 19.13 -16.89
C ASP A 727 43.39 18.34 -16.47
N ASN A 728 43.23 17.17 -15.84
CA ASN A 728 44.34 16.43 -15.24
C ASN A 728 44.53 15.06 -15.88
N PHE A 729 45.78 14.71 -16.11
CA PHE A 729 46.24 13.36 -16.44
C PHE A 729 46.98 12.76 -15.25
N PHE A 730 46.90 11.45 -15.13
CA PHE A 730 47.63 10.68 -14.14
C PHE A 730 48.71 9.87 -14.82
N LEU A 731 49.96 10.12 -14.45
CA LEU A 731 51.12 9.36 -14.89
C LEU A 731 51.47 8.35 -13.79
N HIS A 732 51.29 7.07 -14.10
CA HIS A 732 51.64 5.94 -13.26
C HIS A 732 52.96 5.34 -13.74
N MET A 733 53.92 5.20 -12.84
CA MET A 733 55.25 4.67 -13.16
C MET A 733 55.65 3.63 -12.12
N SER A 734 55.92 2.41 -12.56
CA SER A 734 56.42 1.33 -11.73
C SER A 734 57.91 1.16 -11.94
N MET A 735 58.66 1.31 -10.86
CA MET A 735 60.11 1.26 -10.82
C MET A 735 60.61 -0.17 -10.57
N THR A 736 61.83 -0.46 -11.02
CA THR A 736 62.49 -1.76 -10.76
C THR A 736 63.03 -1.87 -9.34
N SER A 737 63.42 -0.75 -8.73
CA SER A 737 63.96 -0.67 -7.37
C SER A 737 63.56 0.66 -6.72
N VAL A 738 63.34 0.67 -5.41
CA VAL A 738 63.01 1.87 -4.61
C VAL A 738 64.12 2.93 -4.69
N THR A 739 65.38 2.50 -4.90
CA THR A 739 66.53 3.41 -5.03
C THR A 739 66.45 4.36 -6.23
N HIS A 740 65.62 4.06 -7.24
CA HIS A 740 65.46 4.92 -8.41
C HIS A 740 64.42 6.04 -8.20
N LYS A 741 63.83 6.16 -7.01
CA LYS A 741 62.72 7.08 -6.74
C LYS A 741 63.09 8.54 -7.04
N ASP A 742 64.20 9.00 -6.48
CA ASP A 742 64.59 10.41 -6.60
C ASP A 742 64.95 10.79 -8.04
N LEU A 743 65.56 9.86 -8.77
CA LEU A 743 65.83 10.03 -10.21
C LEU A 743 64.52 10.15 -11.01
N VAL A 744 63.53 9.27 -10.75
CA VAL A 744 62.24 9.32 -11.45
C VAL A 744 61.46 10.58 -11.09
N VAL A 745 61.39 10.94 -9.81
CA VAL A 745 60.67 12.15 -9.36
C VAL A 745 61.29 13.41 -9.95
N SER A 746 62.61 13.58 -9.88
CA SER A 746 63.29 14.74 -10.46
C SER A 746 63.09 14.82 -11.97
N THR A 747 63.18 13.71 -12.70
CA THR A 747 62.99 13.67 -14.16
C THR A 747 61.55 13.97 -14.58
N VAL A 748 60.55 13.49 -13.82
CA VAL A 748 59.14 13.80 -14.08
C VAL A 748 58.86 15.28 -13.83
N LEU A 749 59.39 15.86 -12.74
CA LEU A 749 59.17 17.27 -12.42
C LEU A 749 59.91 18.23 -13.37
N THR A 750 61.05 17.82 -13.95
CA THR A 750 61.71 18.59 -15.01
C THR A 750 60.95 18.52 -16.33
N THR A 751 60.41 17.35 -16.69
CA THR A 751 59.65 17.15 -17.94
C THR A 751 58.26 17.78 -17.87
N PHE A 752 57.59 17.64 -16.72
CA PHE A 752 56.26 18.16 -16.42
C PHE A 752 56.31 19.05 -15.18
N PRO A 753 56.62 20.36 -15.33
CA PRO A 753 56.68 21.29 -14.21
C PRO A 753 55.36 21.46 -13.46
N SER A 754 54.22 21.15 -14.11
CA SER A 754 52.89 21.13 -13.50
C SER A 754 52.56 19.82 -12.77
N GLY A 755 53.48 18.86 -12.77
CA GLY A 755 53.31 17.56 -12.13
C GLY A 755 53.34 17.66 -10.62
N ASN A 756 52.39 17.02 -9.95
CA ASN A 756 52.38 16.85 -8.50
C ASN A 756 52.44 15.36 -8.14
N LEU A 757 53.39 14.97 -7.27
CA LEU A 757 53.50 13.59 -6.79
C LEU A 757 52.37 13.30 -5.79
N MET A 758 51.51 12.33 -6.11
CA MET A 758 50.42 11.91 -5.24
C MET A 758 50.80 10.77 -4.28
N THR A 759 51.81 9.96 -4.65
CA THR A 759 52.23 8.83 -3.81
C THR A 759 52.93 9.33 -2.55
N ARG A 760 52.31 9.09 -1.38
CA ARG A 760 52.83 9.52 -0.07
C ARG A 760 53.80 8.55 0.58
N ARG A 761 53.71 7.25 0.26
CA ARG A 761 54.56 6.22 0.88
C ARG A 761 55.99 6.30 0.36
N GLU A 762 56.94 6.17 1.28
CA GLU A 762 58.36 6.26 0.93
C GLU A 762 58.87 5.04 0.17
N ASP A 763 58.39 3.86 0.57
CA ASP A 763 58.73 2.51 0.10
C ASP A 763 57.94 2.05 -1.15
N ALA A 764 57.15 2.94 -1.76
CA ALA A 764 56.31 2.58 -2.90
C ALA A 764 57.13 2.40 -4.20
N LEU A 765 57.07 1.21 -4.79
CA LEU A 765 57.62 0.92 -6.12
C LEU A 765 56.82 1.54 -7.27
N THR A 766 55.58 1.98 -7.02
CA THR A 766 54.73 2.63 -8.03
C THR A 766 54.44 4.07 -7.62
N LEU A 767 54.82 5.00 -8.48
CA LEU A 767 54.62 6.43 -8.31
C LEU A 767 53.44 6.89 -9.17
N LYS A 768 52.55 7.71 -8.60
CA LYS A 768 51.43 8.35 -9.30
C LYS A 768 51.66 9.87 -9.28
N PHE A 769 51.68 10.47 -10.46
CA PHE A 769 51.80 11.92 -10.63
C PHE A 769 50.52 12.48 -11.25
N LYS A 770 50.05 13.63 -10.75
CA LYS A 770 48.95 14.41 -11.34
C LYS A 770 49.54 15.51 -12.21
N ILE A 771 49.34 15.44 -13.51
CA ILE A 771 49.85 16.38 -14.51
C ILE A 771 48.68 17.21 -15.02
N ARG A 772 48.75 18.52 -14.87
CA ARG A 772 47.74 19.42 -15.43
C ARG A 772 47.99 19.66 -16.92
N GLN A 773 47.00 19.37 -17.75
CA GLN A 773 46.95 19.71 -19.17
C GLN A 773 46.55 21.19 -19.33
N ARG A 774 47.31 21.95 -20.12
CA ARG A 774 46.91 23.30 -20.53
C ARG A 774 46.00 23.22 -21.76
N LYS A 775 45.17 24.23 -21.99
CA LYS A 775 44.25 24.26 -23.14
C LYS A 775 44.95 24.14 -24.50
N GLU A 776 46.23 24.50 -24.59
CA GLU A 776 47.05 24.44 -25.80
C GLU A 776 47.77 23.09 -25.97
N ASP A 777 47.85 22.27 -24.92
CA ASP A 777 48.58 21.00 -24.96
C ASP A 777 47.77 19.94 -25.72
N LYS A 778 48.29 19.48 -26.85
CA LYS A 778 47.75 18.31 -27.55
C LYS A 778 47.99 17.03 -26.73
N VAL A 779 47.00 16.14 -26.68
CA VAL A 779 47.11 14.83 -26.01
C VAL A 779 48.23 14.02 -26.64
N SER A 780 48.36 14.03 -27.97
CA SER A 780 49.46 13.37 -28.68
C SER A 780 50.83 13.78 -28.13
N THR A 781 51.07 15.08 -27.95
CA THR A 781 52.35 15.62 -27.47
C THR A 781 52.63 15.27 -26.01
N LEU A 782 51.59 15.17 -25.17
CA LEU A 782 51.72 14.73 -23.77
C LEU A 782 52.17 13.26 -23.70
N TYR A 783 51.54 12.40 -24.50
CA TYR A 783 51.93 10.99 -24.58
C TYR A 783 53.32 10.81 -25.16
N GLU A 784 53.68 11.55 -26.22
CA GLU A 784 55.00 11.48 -26.82
C GLU A 784 56.10 11.91 -25.82
N LYS A 785 55.89 13.01 -25.08
CA LYS A 785 56.80 13.44 -24.01
C LYS A 785 56.92 12.38 -22.91
N ALA A 786 55.80 11.82 -22.45
CA ALA A 786 55.81 10.78 -21.43
C ALA A 786 56.54 9.52 -21.90
N GLN A 787 56.39 9.13 -23.16
CA GLN A 787 57.08 7.99 -23.75
C GLN A 787 58.59 8.22 -23.85
N LYS A 788 59.02 9.37 -24.42
CA LYS A 788 60.45 9.72 -24.53
C LYS A 788 61.14 9.72 -23.16
N MET A 789 60.48 10.28 -22.15
CA MET A 789 60.95 10.27 -20.77
C MET A 789 61.01 8.85 -20.21
N ALA A 790 59.96 8.04 -20.39
CA ALA A 790 59.92 6.67 -19.87
C ALA A 790 61.03 5.78 -20.47
N SER A 791 61.36 5.94 -21.75
CA SER A 791 62.46 5.22 -22.41
C SER A 791 63.85 5.54 -21.82
N SER A 792 64.00 6.68 -21.14
CA SER A 792 65.26 7.11 -20.53
C SER A 792 65.43 6.68 -19.07
N LEU A 793 64.39 6.07 -18.46
CA LEU A 793 64.34 5.74 -17.03
C LEU A 793 64.32 4.22 -16.81
N PRO A 794 64.93 3.71 -15.71
CA PRO A 794 64.91 2.30 -15.34
C PRO A 794 63.56 1.90 -14.71
N LEU A 795 62.51 1.85 -15.55
CA LEU A 795 61.15 1.53 -15.18
C LEU A 795 60.81 0.09 -15.59
N LYS A 796 60.01 -0.57 -14.76
CA LYS A 796 59.33 -1.81 -15.16
C LYS A 796 58.20 -1.47 -16.14
N GLU A 797 57.40 -0.46 -15.81
CA GLU A 797 56.17 -0.12 -16.52
C GLU A 797 55.83 1.37 -16.37
N PHE A 798 55.20 1.97 -17.39
CA PHE A 798 54.61 3.31 -17.29
C PHE A 798 53.25 3.39 -17.99
N MET A 799 52.40 4.31 -17.54
CA MET A 799 51.09 4.55 -18.13
C MET A 799 50.64 5.98 -17.86
N LEU A 800 50.23 6.68 -18.92
CA LEU A 800 49.56 7.97 -18.83
C LEU A 800 48.07 7.73 -19.03
N ILE A 801 47.22 8.26 -18.15
CA ILE A 801 45.77 8.01 -18.14
C ILE A 801 45.06 9.33 -17.92
N GLN A 802 43.90 9.53 -18.53
CA GLN A 802 43.05 10.67 -18.21
C GLN A 802 42.36 10.49 -16.84
N ALA A 803 41.92 11.59 -16.24
CA ALA A 803 41.05 11.55 -15.07
C ALA A 803 39.77 10.71 -15.30
N SER A 804 39.34 10.04 -14.24
CA SER A 804 38.12 9.24 -14.19
C SER A 804 36.88 10.10 -14.00
N LEU A 805 35.68 9.53 -14.17
CA LEU A 805 34.44 10.21 -13.80
C LEU A 805 34.33 10.47 -12.29
N GLU A 806 35.00 9.66 -11.46
CA GLU A 806 35.05 9.89 -10.00
C GLU A 806 35.80 11.18 -9.69
N ASP A 807 36.95 11.39 -10.36
CA ASP A 807 37.72 12.63 -10.24
C ASP A 807 36.89 13.85 -10.70
N VAL A 808 36.13 13.72 -11.79
CA VAL A 808 35.22 14.78 -12.27
C VAL A 808 34.16 15.10 -11.20
N LEU A 809 33.54 14.08 -10.61
CA LEU A 809 32.55 14.26 -9.55
C LEU A 809 33.16 14.94 -8.32
N GLU A 810 34.39 14.60 -7.92
CA GLU A 810 35.09 15.22 -6.81
C GLU A 810 35.37 16.71 -7.08
N ILE A 811 35.92 17.03 -8.25
CA ILE A 811 36.19 18.43 -8.67
C ILE A 811 34.90 19.26 -8.66
N LEU A 812 33.82 18.75 -9.24
CA LEU A 812 32.53 19.45 -9.26
C LEU A 812 31.92 19.58 -7.87
N ASN A 813 32.06 18.56 -7.01
CA ASN A 813 31.63 18.67 -5.63
C ASN A 813 32.40 19.77 -4.89
N GLU A 814 33.73 19.85 -5.05
CA GLU A 814 34.53 20.92 -4.43
C GLU A 814 34.06 22.31 -4.89
N GLN A 815 33.98 22.53 -6.21
CA GLN A 815 33.55 23.80 -6.81
C GLN A 815 32.18 24.27 -6.32
N TYR A 816 31.19 23.37 -6.29
CA TYR A 816 29.81 23.70 -5.90
C TYR A 816 29.53 23.51 -4.40
N SER A 817 30.52 23.03 -3.63
CA SER A 817 30.37 22.86 -2.17
C SER A 817 30.58 24.16 -1.38
N GLY A 818 31.02 25.24 -2.02
CA GLY A 818 31.34 26.51 -1.36
C GLY A 818 32.56 26.43 -0.43
N LYS A 819 33.29 25.31 -0.42
CA LYS A 819 34.66 25.25 0.09
C LYS A 819 35.58 25.63 -1.06
N ALA A 820 35.67 26.93 -1.33
CA ALA A 820 36.88 27.42 -2.00
C ALA A 820 38.06 27.10 -1.08
N LEU A 821 39.09 26.46 -1.65
CA LEU A 821 40.40 26.25 -1.04
C LEU A 821 40.98 27.54 -0.45
#